data_AF-A0A915YJA1-F1
#
_entry.id   AF-A0A915YJA1-F1
#
_cell.length_a   1.000
_cell.length_b   1.000
_cell.length_c   1.000
_cell.angle_alpha   90.00
_cell.angle_beta   90.00
_cell.angle_gamma   90.00
#
_symmetry.space_group_name_H-M   'P 1'
#
loop_
_entity.id
_entity.type
_entity.pdbx_description
1 polymer ?
#
loop_
_entity_poly.entity_id
_entity_poly.type
_entity_poly.pdbx_seq_one_letter_code
_entity_poly.pdbx_strand_id
1 'polypeptide(L)'
;MRFILLIPFLLFSFQFTSAQVLDSDDLKKALERKYVFTSLRLALEQPNEVYKLKLRGLSDRLEDIDQQVAAIQDTINSLRISKRRVLNRNKKIAQYEEKIKAIEEDKVYYTLDSLKYLTNLVSLDLSYNDLTSLPDVFHELPNIRVLHLDNNNLTTLPISIGSLKYLKELYIEKNQLTTLPNEMGQLSALRIFMAQNNHINQLPDDIGNWEKLELLRVDSNRIHQLPNSFEALKELKLIMLSENKLTNIPDGICQFSQLQELYLDKNDLTALPLEIGLLSQLKVGQFASNKITEIPRSIGSNRALTSLNFSSNNLTYVPKEIIQLVNLEHLHLEHNVISSLPKNLGLLNQLEILHLDDNNLTSIPESIGLLAQLKLFNADDNQLPSIPNTMSQLHELRECYLQNNKLTYFPTCLAQLKKLEVLFIHENELTSIPDSCIAGLSHLQTLSANNNKIKTLPDTLGYLKRLKRLYLSHNKIATIPPSIGQLKNLIILSLDHNQLKEVPNELGELEYIAYLFLKDNQLATLPACFYKVPNERHPLFSLRQLELTRNPIGNKKSTRVKLRKLGPDYATIYISEADRILRTTAEAKRAAEDAKRAEANAKEAAAKAKDAAVAATEARARAKEAEAKAKEAAAEAKETEAKAIEAERLAKEAEKKAEEAAGTPAAKQAEAKAKEAEARAKEAEARAKEAAAKAIEAEANAKAKTAEALSKELAAKARAKEAERLAKEAKEKAEEAARLAKELKDKAKGKRPKKKTDKDVKVKVETDAKSKAEAEARAKARAEQKIKEAEARIRNAEARIRNAEERIQKAKVRVIHVDKEVNSYPSEPAIEQGKEEGSNKKKKENSQPNSTR
;
A
#
# COMPACT_ATOMS: atom_id res chain seq x y z
N MET A 1 -2.48 5.12 -82.81
CA MET A 1 -3.05 6.44 -83.13
C MET A 1 -3.75 6.91 -81.86
N ARG A 2 -3.04 7.68 -81.01
CA ARG A 2 -2.96 9.15 -80.92
C ARG A 2 -4.11 9.72 -80.07
N PHE A 3 -3.86 10.01 -78.78
CA PHE A 3 -3.46 11.29 -78.13
C PHE A 3 -4.71 11.95 -77.49
N ILE A 4 -4.90 12.03 -76.17
CA ILE A 4 -4.17 12.78 -75.10
C ILE A 4 -4.64 14.25 -74.97
N LEU A 5 -4.65 14.72 -73.70
CA LEU A 5 -4.65 16.10 -73.15
C LEU A 5 -6.04 16.73 -72.90
N LEU A 6 -6.33 17.39 -71.77
CA LEU A 6 -5.48 18.17 -70.85
C LEU A 6 -6.11 18.24 -69.44
N ILE A 7 -5.27 18.12 -68.41
CA ILE A 7 -5.34 19.03 -67.24
C ILE A 7 -4.94 20.43 -67.74
N PRO A 8 -5.53 21.51 -67.23
CA PRO A 8 -4.64 22.38 -66.47
C PRO A 8 -5.25 22.85 -65.15
N PHE A 9 -4.37 22.87 -64.15
CA PHE A 9 -4.48 23.69 -62.96
C PHE A 9 -4.56 25.18 -63.34
N LEU A 10 -5.24 25.96 -62.50
CA LEU A 10 -5.27 27.43 -62.34
C LEU A 10 -6.48 28.20 -62.89
N LEU A 11 -6.96 29.07 -61.99
CA LEU A 11 -7.98 30.13 -62.12
C LEU A 11 -9.42 29.75 -61.75
N PHE A 12 -9.64 29.51 -60.45
CA PHE A 12 -10.73 30.23 -59.78
C PHE A 12 -10.19 30.93 -58.53
N SER A 13 -9.98 32.22 -58.69
CA SER A 13 -9.75 33.20 -57.64
C SER A 13 -10.98 33.27 -56.72
N PHE A 14 -10.73 33.31 -55.41
CA PHE A 14 -11.65 33.80 -54.38
C PHE A 14 -13.10 33.28 -54.41
N GLN A 15 -13.34 32.20 -53.67
CA GLN A 15 -14.06 32.34 -52.40
C GLN A 15 -13.41 31.38 -51.41
N PHE A 16 -12.73 31.93 -50.39
CA PHE A 16 -12.74 31.31 -49.07
C PHE A 16 -14.22 31.12 -48.74
N THR A 17 -14.74 29.92 -49.00
CA THR A 17 -16.06 29.55 -48.49
C THR A 17 -15.83 29.38 -47.00
N SER A 18 -16.37 30.31 -46.21
CA SER A 18 -16.53 30.10 -44.79
C SER A 18 -17.16 28.72 -44.64
N ALA A 19 -16.43 27.76 -44.07
CA ALA A 19 -16.92 26.40 -43.93
C ALA A 19 -18.28 26.46 -43.22
N GLN A 20 -19.32 26.05 -43.95
CA GLN A 20 -20.71 26.28 -43.53
C GLN A 20 -21.02 25.29 -42.41
N VAL A 21 -21.38 25.81 -41.24
CA VAL A 21 -21.80 24.99 -40.11
C VAL A 21 -23.15 24.35 -40.48
N LEU A 22 -23.22 23.02 -40.46
CA LEU A 22 -24.46 22.28 -40.71
C LEU A 22 -25.52 22.66 -39.67
N ASP A 23 -26.74 22.96 -40.14
CA ASP A 23 -27.89 23.22 -39.27
C ASP A 23 -28.41 21.93 -38.61
N SER A 24 -29.42 22.06 -37.74
CA SER A 24 -29.94 20.92 -36.97
C SER A 24 -30.61 19.85 -37.85
N ASP A 25 -31.28 20.23 -38.94
CA ASP A 25 -32.04 19.30 -39.77
C ASP A 25 -31.12 18.59 -40.78
N ASP A 26 -30.19 19.32 -41.39
CA ASP A 26 -29.16 18.77 -42.26
C ASP A 26 -28.21 17.86 -41.49
N LEU A 27 -27.86 18.24 -40.26
CA LEU A 27 -27.13 17.36 -39.37
C LEU A 27 -27.92 16.10 -39.03
N LYS A 28 -29.22 16.22 -38.72
CA LYS A 28 -30.04 15.04 -38.39
C LYS A 28 -30.07 14.05 -39.55
N LYS A 29 -30.29 14.55 -40.78
CA LYS A 29 -30.20 13.75 -42.01
C LYS A 29 -28.81 13.14 -42.20
N ALA A 30 -27.75 13.92 -41.96
CA ALA A 30 -26.36 13.46 -42.04
C ALA A 30 -26.03 12.34 -41.04
N LEU A 31 -26.51 12.46 -39.81
CA LEU A 31 -26.33 11.45 -38.76
C LEU A 31 -27.14 10.18 -39.06
N GLU A 32 -28.33 10.31 -39.65
CA GLU A 32 -29.19 9.21 -40.10
C GLU A 32 -28.61 8.43 -41.30
N ARG A 33 -27.71 9.03 -42.09
CA ARG A 33 -26.98 8.30 -43.14
C ARG A 33 -26.17 7.16 -42.51
N LYS A 34 -26.51 5.93 -42.93
CA LYS A 34 -25.86 4.69 -42.46
C LYS A 34 -24.50 4.44 -43.10
N TYR A 35 -24.22 5.04 -44.25
CA TYR A 35 -23.02 4.77 -45.01
C TYR A 35 -21.79 5.44 -44.38
N VAL A 36 -20.72 4.66 -44.22
CA VAL A 36 -19.40 5.12 -43.77
C VAL A 36 -18.43 4.84 -44.91
N PHE A 37 -17.79 5.88 -45.42
CA PHE A 37 -16.75 5.71 -46.43
C PHE A 37 -15.53 5.06 -45.79
N THR A 38 -14.95 4.06 -46.46
CA THR A 38 -13.74 3.36 -46.00
C THR A 38 -12.49 3.63 -46.83
N SER A 39 -12.65 4.42 -47.89
CA SER A 39 -11.61 4.78 -48.84
C SER A 39 -11.61 6.29 -49.01
N LEU A 40 -10.45 6.92 -48.76
CA LEU A 40 -10.28 8.37 -48.93
C LEU A 40 -10.50 8.78 -50.39
N ARG A 41 -10.02 7.98 -51.34
CA ARG A 41 -10.25 8.19 -52.77
C ARG A 41 -11.75 8.25 -53.12
N LEU A 42 -12.54 7.26 -52.68
CA LEU A 42 -13.99 7.25 -52.95
C LEU A 42 -14.71 8.40 -52.27
N ALA A 43 -14.23 8.83 -51.09
CA ALA A 43 -14.77 10.00 -50.41
C ALA A 43 -14.52 11.29 -51.22
N LEU A 44 -13.34 11.44 -51.81
CA LEU A 44 -12.97 12.61 -52.60
C LEU A 44 -13.69 12.70 -53.97
N GLU A 45 -14.26 11.61 -54.46
CA GLU A 45 -15.10 11.63 -55.67
C GLU A 45 -16.46 12.33 -55.42
N GLN A 46 -16.96 12.31 -54.18
CA GLN A 46 -18.26 12.90 -53.79
C GLN A 46 -18.17 13.65 -52.46
N PRO A 47 -17.31 14.68 -52.35
CA PRO A 47 -16.92 15.28 -51.06
C PRO A 47 -18.10 15.84 -50.26
N ASN A 48 -19.13 16.34 -50.94
CA ASN A 48 -20.31 16.92 -50.31
C ASN A 48 -21.24 15.87 -49.66
N GLU A 49 -21.10 14.59 -50.00
CA GLU A 49 -21.95 13.50 -49.49
C GLU A 49 -21.32 12.73 -48.31
N VAL A 50 -20.07 13.03 -47.97
CA VAL A 50 -19.28 12.31 -46.98
C VAL A 50 -19.45 12.95 -45.60
N TYR A 51 -20.25 12.30 -44.74
CA TYR A 51 -20.43 12.73 -43.35
C TYR A 51 -19.68 11.86 -42.34
N LYS A 52 -19.36 10.61 -42.71
CA LYS A 52 -18.65 9.64 -41.87
C LYS A 52 -17.55 8.98 -42.70
N LEU A 53 -16.31 9.07 -42.22
CA LEU A 53 -15.14 8.48 -42.87
C LEU A 53 -14.36 7.64 -41.86
N LYS A 54 -14.02 6.41 -42.24
CA LYS A 54 -13.23 5.49 -41.43
C LYS A 54 -12.10 4.91 -42.27
N LEU A 55 -10.87 5.28 -41.99
CA LEU A 55 -9.71 4.80 -42.72
C LEU A 55 -8.97 3.74 -41.90
N ARG A 56 -8.49 2.68 -42.57
CA ARG A 56 -7.69 1.58 -42.00
C ARG A 56 -6.58 1.22 -42.98
N GLY A 57 -5.43 0.79 -42.46
CA GLY A 57 -4.29 0.37 -43.28
C GLY A 57 -3.71 1.50 -44.16
N LEU A 58 -3.82 2.76 -43.70
CA LEU A 58 -3.25 3.90 -44.42
C LEU A 58 -1.73 3.78 -44.53
N SER A 59 -1.04 3.43 -43.44
CA SER A 59 0.41 3.26 -43.44
C SER A 59 0.86 2.13 -44.34
N ASP A 60 0.22 0.95 -44.27
CA ASP A 60 0.53 -0.18 -45.16
C ASP A 60 0.43 0.19 -46.64
N ARG A 61 -0.60 0.96 -47.02
CA ARG A 61 -0.80 1.42 -48.39
C ARG A 61 0.24 2.44 -48.82
N LEU A 62 0.56 3.39 -47.95
CA LEU A 62 1.59 4.40 -48.23
C LEU A 62 2.97 3.74 -48.36
N GLU A 63 3.26 2.75 -47.52
CA GLU A 63 4.49 1.97 -47.58
C GLU A 63 4.55 1.11 -48.85
N ASP A 64 3.47 0.43 -49.25
CA ASP A 64 3.41 -0.32 -50.50
C ASP A 64 3.64 0.59 -51.72
N ILE A 65 3.05 1.79 -51.72
CA ILE A 65 3.30 2.80 -52.76
C ILE A 65 4.78 3.20 -52.79
N ASP A 66 5.39 3.48 -51.63
CA ASP A 66 6.80 3.87 -51.55
C ASP A 66 7.75 2.73 -51.96
N GLN A 67 7.44 1.48 -51.60
CA GLN A 67 8.17 0.29 -52.03
C GLN A 67 8.04 0.08 -53.55
N GLN A 68 6.86 0.29 -54.14
CA GLN A 68 6.65 0.21 -55.58
C GLN A 68 7.47 1.27 -56.34
N VAL A 69 7.46 2.52 -55.87
CA VAL A 69 8.28 3.60 -56.45
C VAL A 69 9.77 3.27 -56.34
N ALA A 70 10.24 2.82 -55.18
CA ALA A 70 11.64 2.43 -54.96
C ALA A 70 12.06 1.28 -55.89
N ALA A 71 11.24 0.24 -56.05
CA ALA A 71 11.53 -0.89 -56.93
C ALA A 71 11.63 -0.48 -58.42
N ILE A 72 10.76 0.43 -58.87
CA ILE A 72 10.83 0.99 -60.23
C ILE A 72 12.09 1.85 -60.37
N GLN A 73 12.44 2.63 -59.36
CA GLN A 73 13.63 3.47 -59.34
C GLN A 73 14.93 2.64 -59.40
N ASP A 74 15.00 1.53 -58.68
CA ASP A 74 16.12 0.59 -58.75
C ASP A 74 16.24 -0.07 -60.12
N THR A 75 15.10 -0.35 -60.76
CA THR A 75 15.06 -0.85 -62.15
C THR A 75 15.61 0.20 -63.12
N ILE A 76 15.24 1.48 -62.95
CA ILE A 76 15.79 2.60 -63.75
C ILE A 76 17.31 2.71 -63.54
N ASN A 77 17.78 2.68 -62.29
CA ASN A 77 19.20 2.76 -61.94
C ASN A 77 19.99 1.61 -62.57
N SER A 78 19.47 0.39 -62.48
CA SER A 78 20.05 -0.80 -63.10
C SER A 78 20.13 -0.70 -64.62
N LEU A 79 19.09 -0.17 -65.27
CA LEU A 79 19.08 0.07 -66.72
C LEU A 79 20.11 1.13 -67.14
N ARG A 80 20.30 2.19 -66.35
CA ARG A 80 21.27 3.26 -66.63
C ARG A 80 22.72 2.75 -66.56
N ILE A 81 23.03 1.86 -65.61
CA ILE A 81 24.38 1.35 -65.33
C ILE A 81 24.73 0.09 -66.16
N SER A 82 23.73 -0.62 -66.71
CA SER A 82 23.96 -1.86 -67.46
C SER A 82 24.89 -1.69 -68.68
N LYS A 83 25.94 -2.53 -68.73
CA LYS A 83 26.91 -2.63 -69.85
C LYS A 83 26.40 -3.51 -71.01
N ARG A 84 25.26 -4.19 -70.85
CA ARG A 84 24.66 -5.05 -71.89
C ARG A 84 23.85 -4.19 -72.88
N ARG A 85 23.82 -4.57 -74.16
CA ARG A 85 23.03 -3.87 -75.18
C ARG A 85 21.53 -4.08 -74.94
N VAL A 86 20.86 -3.11 -74.30
CA VAL A 86 19.41 -3.12 -74.08
C VAL A 86 18.71 -2.36 -75.19
N LEU A 87 17.91 -3.05 -76.01
CA LEU A 87 17.13 -2.44 -77.09
C LEU A 87 16.13 -1.41 -76.53
N ASN A 88 16.09 -0.22 -77.12
CA ASN A 88 15.21 0.90 -76.74
C ASN A 88 15.34 1.35 -75.26
N ARG A 89 16.55 1.28 -74.69
CA ARG A 89 16.84 1.61 -73.28
C ARG A 89 16.23 2.93 -72.81
N ASN A 90 16.47 4.02 -73.52
CA ASN A 90 16.00 5.35 -73.13
C ASN A 90 14.46 5.45 -73.16
N LYS A 91 13.80 4.75 -74.10
CA LYS A 91 12.33 4.68 -74.15
C LYS A 91 11.76 3.90 -72.96
N LYS A 92 12.42 2.81 -72.54
CA LYS A 92 12.02 2.05 -71.33
C LYS A 92 12.20 2.86 -70.05
N ILE A 93 13.30 3.62 -69.93
CA ILE A 93 13.52 4.51 -68.77
C ILE A 93 12.42 5.56 -68.71
N ALA A 94 12.12 6.26 -69.81
CA ALA A 94 11.05 7.26 -69.84
C ALA A 94 9.67 6.67 -69.47
N GLN A 95 9.37 5.43 -69.89
CA GLN A 95 8.14 4.72 -69.49
C GLN A 95 8.08 4.41 -67.99
N TYR A 96 9.21 4.08 -67.36
CA TYR A 96 9.26 3.86 -65.91
C TYR A 96 9.19 5.16 -65.11
N GLU A 97 9.81 6.24 -65.60
CA GLU A 97 9.69 7.58 -65.00
C GLU A 97 8.25 8.09 -65.07
N GLU A 98 7.54 7.88 -66.19
CA GLU A 98 6.12 8.20 -66.33
C GLU A 98 5.23 7.36 -65.39
N LYS A 99 5.58 6.09 -65.17
CA LYS A 99 4.91 5.23 -64.18
C LYS A 99 5.11 5.70 -62.75
N ILE A 100 6.33 6.09 -62.36
CA ILE A 100 6.60 6.67 -61.04
C ILE A 100 5.73 7.92 -60.86
N LYS A 101 5.72 8.82 -61.85
CA LYS A 101 4.90 10.04 -61.79
C LYS A 101 3.41 9.73 -61.61
N ALA A 102 2.86 8.75 -62.33
CA ALA A 102 1.47 8.35 -62.16
C ALA A 102 1.18 7.75 -60.77
N ILE A 103 2.10 6.97 -60.20
CA ILE A 103 1.98 6.41 -58.85
C ILE A 103 2.06 7.52 -57.79
N GLU A 104 2.96 8.49 -57.95
CA GLU A 104 3.09 9.64 -57.07
C GLU A 104 1.87 10.57 -57.14
N GLU A 105 1.28 10.75 -58.32
CA GLU A 105 0.01 11.46 -58.49
C GLU A 105 -1.15 10.75 -57.78
N ASP A 106 -1.19 9.41 -57.80
CA ASP A 106 -2.20 8.63 -57.08
C ASP A 106 -1.96 8.63 -55.54
N LYS A 107 -0.70 8.79 -55.09
CA LYS A 107 -0.30 8.88 -53.67
C LYS A 107 -1.02 10.01 -52.93
N VAL A 108 -1.32 11.12 -53.62
CA VAL A 108 -2.02 12.29 -53.06
C VAL A 108 -3.43 11.95 -52.55
N TYR A 109 -4.09 10.93 -53.11
CA TYR A 109 -5.40 10.47 -52.65
C TYR A 109 -5.34 9.60 -51.38
N TYR A 110 -4.13 9.30 -50.90
CA TYR A 110 -3.88 8.57 -49.66
C TYR A 110 -3.20 9.44 -48.59
N THR A 111 -2.85 10.69 -48.90
CA THR A 111 -2.33 11.63 -47.89
C THR A 111 -3.48 12.27 -47.11
N LEU A 112 -3.27 12.42 -45.80
CA LEU A 112 -4.29 12.98 -44.91
C LEU A 112 -4.53 14.49 -45.17
N ASP A 113 -3.62 15.21 -45.84
CA ASP A 113 -3.82 16.62 -46.21
C ASP A 113 -5.07 16.84 -47.08
N SER A 114 -5.46 15.82 -47.84
CA SER A 114 -6.65 15.85 -48.70
C SER A 114 -7.97 15.83 -47.90
N LEU A 115 -7.93 15.58 -46.59
CA LEU A 115 -9.11 15.67 -45.73
C LEU A 115 -9.75 17.06 -45.77
N LYS A 116 -8.97 18.13 -46.02
CA LYS A 116 -9.46 19.51 -46.11
C LYS A 116 -10.60 19.72 -47.13
N TYR A 117 -10.76 18.83 -48.10
CA TYR A 117 -11.83 18.92 -49.09
C TYR A 117 -13.16 18.30 -48.62
N LEU A 118 -13.19 17.61 -47.47
CA LEU A 118 -14.35 16.90 -46.93
C LEU A 118 -15.04 17.71 -45.81
N THR A 119 -15.45 18.95 -46.12
CA THR A 119 -15.94 19.95 -45.14
C THR A 119 -17.23 19.57 -44.41
N ASN A 120 -17.99 18.61 -44.93
CA ASN A 120 -19.22 18.08 -44.33
C ASN A 120 -18.98 16.94 -43.32
N LEU A 121 -17.73 16.56 -43.06
CA LEU A 121 -17.42 15.48 -42.12
C LEU A 121 -17.94 15.78 -40.70
N VAL A 122 -18.68 14.81 -40.17
CA VAL A 122 -19.22 14.81 -38.80
C VAL A 122 -18.49 13.77 -37.94
N SER A 123 -18.06 12.65 -38.53
CA SER A 123 -17.29 11.62 -37.83
C SER A 123 -16.08 11.20 -38.67
N LEU A 124 -14.92 11.19 -38.04
CA LEU A 124 -13.66 10.79 -38.64
C LEU A 124 -12.99 9.74 -37.75
N ASP A 125 -12.77 8.54 -38.29
CA ASP A 125 -12.05 7.46 -37.63
C ASP A 125 -10.75 7.15 -38.38
N LEU A 126 -9.63 7.54 -37.76
CA LEU A 126 -8.26 7.27 -38.20
C LEU A 126 -7.52 6.34 -37.23
N SER A 127 -8.23 5.63 -36.34
CA SER A 127 -7.58 4.72 -35.38
C SER A 127 -6.79 3.60 -36.09
N TYR A 128 -5.91 2.86 -35.41
CA TYR A 128 -5.23 1.67 -35.97
C TYR A 128 -4.65 1.87 -37.39
N ASN A 129 -3.90 2.95 -37.58
CA ASN A 129 -3.24 3.26 -38.86
C ASN A 129 -1.72 3.49 -38.69
N ASP A 130 -1.14 3.19 -37.52
CA ASP A 130 0.28 3.40 -37.20
C ASP A 130 0.77 4.85 -37.44
N LEU A 131 -0.13 5.83 -37.44
CA LEU A 131 0.17 7.22 -37.75
C LEU A 131 1.14 7.80 -36.73
N THR A 132 2.20 8.46 -37.19
CA THR A 132 3.19 9.14 -36.33
C THR A 132 2.90 10.63 -36.16
N SER A 133 2.19 11.24 -37.11
CA SER A 133 1.74 12.62 -37.09
C SER A 133 0.41 12.79 -37.84
N LEU A 134 -0.22 13.95 -37.65
CA LEU A 134 -1.42 14.38 -38.37
C LEU A 134 -1.13 15.71 -39.08
N PRO A 135 -1.72 15.95 -40.26
CA PRO A 135 -1.63 17.25 -40.92
C PRO A 135 -2.49 18.29 -40.21
N ASP A 136 -2.11 19.55 -40.34
CA ASP A 136 -2.76 20.68 -39.65
C ASP A 136 -3.94 21.23 -40.45
N VAL A 137 -4.95 20.38 -40.71
CA VAL A 137 -6.09 20.67 -41.61
C VAL A 137 -7.45 20.77 -40.92
N PHE A 138 -7.51 20.60 -39.58
CA PHE A 138 -8.78 20.51 -38.87
C PHE A 138 -9.60 21.80 -38.88
N HIS A 139 -8.97 22.95 -39.21
CA HIS A 139 -9.66 24.23 -39.42
C HIS A 139 -10.65 24.21 -40.60
N GLU A 140 -10.44 23.33 -41.57
CA GLU A 140 -11.32 23.14 -42.73
C GLU A 140 -12.46 22.13 -42.44
N LEU A 141 -12.48 21.53 -41.25
CA LEU A 141 -13.41 20.46 -40.86
C LEU A 141 -14.30 20.87 -39.66
N PRO A 142 -15.00 22.01 -39.70
CA PRO A 142 -15.66 22.57 -38.52
C PRO A 142 -16.82 21.72 -37.99
N ASN A 143 -17.36 20.81 -38.81
CA ASN A 143 -18.55 20.03 -38.50
C ASN A 143 -18.28 18.74 -37.71
N ILE A 144 -17.01 18.41 -37.42
CA ILE A 144 -16.65 17.18 -36.71
C ILE A 144 -17.23 17.17 -35.30
N ARG A 145 -17.86 16.05 -34.94
CA ARG A 145 -18.46 15.76 -33.63
C ARG A 145 -17.82 14.57 -32.94
N VAL A 146 -17.26 13.63 -33.71
CA VAL A 146 -16.60 12.43 -33.19
C VAL A 146 -15.29 12.25 -33.95
N LEU A 147 -14.18 12.20 -33.23
CA LEU A 147 -12.85 12.02 -33.79
C LEU A 147 -12.14 10.85 -33.09
N HIS A 148 -11.82 9.82 -33.84
CA HIS A 148 -11.02 8.68 -33.38
C HIS A 148 -9.61 8.74 -33.98
N LEU A 149 -8.62 8.82 -33.11
CA LEU A 149 -7.18 8.80 -33.42
C LEU A 149 -6.46 7.73 -32.58
N ASP A 150 -7.19 6.90 -31.85
CA ASP A 150 -6.68 5.90 -30.93
C ASP A 150 -5.87 4.79 -31.61
N ASN A 151 -5.03 4.09 -30.86
CA ASN A 151 -4.18 2.99 -31.37
C ASN A 151 -3.33 3.41 -32.58
N ASN A 152 -2.58 4.50 -32.44
CA ASN A 152 -1.60 4.98 -33.42
C ASN A 152 -0.25 5.23 -32.72
N ASN A 153 0.71 5.84 -33.43
CA ASN A 153 2.02 6.21 -32.91
C ASN A 153 2.19 7.74 -32.79
N LEU A 154 1.09 8.47 -32.58
CA LEU A 154 1.11 9.94 -32.58
C LEU A 154 1.93 10.46 -31.40
N THR A 155 2.84 11.40 -31.68
CA THR A 155 3.68 12.04 -30.67
C THR A 155 3.16 13.42 -30.25
N THR A 156 2.42 14.08 -31.13
CA THR A 156 1.74 15.36 -30.91
C THR A 156 0.38 15.40 -31.63
N LEU A 157 -0.45 16.36 -31.24
CA LEU A 157 -1.66 16.73 -31.95
C LEU A 157 -1.48 18.11 -32.61
N PRO A 158 -2.03 18.34 -33.81
CA PRO A 158 -1.94 19.63 -34.48
C PRO A 158 -2.80 20.69 -33.78
N ILE A 159 -2.34 21.93 -33.81
CA ILE A 159 -3.00 23.07 -33.14
C ILE A 159 -4.42 23.30 -33.68
N SER A 160 -4.66 23.03 -34.97
CA SER A 160 -5.99 23.17 -35.57
C SER A 160 -7.06 22.27 -34.95
N ILE A 161 -6.73 21.26 -34.13
CA ILE A 161 -7.76 20.51 -33.36
C ILE A 161 -8.61 21.45 -32.50
N GLY A 162 -8.04 22.54 -31.96
CA GLY A 162 -8.79 23.53 -31.18
C GLY A 162 -9.93 24.20 -31.95
N SER A 163 -9.89 24.22 -33.28
CA SER A 163 -10.93 24.81 -34.11
C SER A 163 -12.25 24.02 -34.15
N LEU A 164 -12.25 22.75 -33.69
CA LEU A 164 -13.39 21.84 -33.73
C LEU A 164 -14.43 22.12 -32.63
N LYS A 165 -15.02 23.32 -32.63
CA LYS A 165 -15.92 23.82 -31.56
C LYS A 165 -17.16 22.94 -31.30
N TYR A 166 -17.53 22.08 -32.25
CA TYR A 166 -18.68 21.17 -32.15
C TYR A 166 -18.28 19.73 -31.80
N LEU A 167 -16.99 19.45 -31.57
CA LEU A 167 -16.49 18.14 -31.19
C LEU A 167 -17.08 17.72 -29.84
N LYS A 168 -17.73 16.56 -29.82
CA LYS A 168 -18.37 15.98 -28.62
C LYS A 168 -17.55 14.84 -28.04
N GLU A 169 -16.87 14.09 -28.88
CA GLU A 169 -16.13 12.90 -28.48
C GLU A 169 -14.77 12.87 -29.17
N LEU A 170 -13.72 12.74 -28.36
CA LEU A 170 -12.34 12.68 -28.83
C LEU A 170 -11.64 11.47 -28.20
N TYR A 171 -11.19 10.56 -29.05
CA TYR A 171 -10.50 9.33 -28.69
C TYR A 171 -9.07 9.40 -29.22
N ILE A 172 -8.09 9.47 -28.31
CA ILE A 172 -6.66 9.58 -28.61
C ILE A 172 -5.84 8.59 -27.77
N GLU A 173 -6.47 7.61 -27.13
CA GLU A 173 -5.81 6.61 -26.30
C GLU A 173 -4.84 5.72 -27.08
N LYS A 174 -3.88 5.12 -26.36
CA LYS A 174 -2.87 4.21 -26.95
C LYS A 174 -2.11 4.88 -28.09
N ASN A 175 -1.49 6.02 -27.78
CA ASN A 175 -0.57 6.75 -28.64
C ASN A 175 0.74 7.03 -27.86
N GLN A 176 1.60 7.91 -28.38
CA GLN A 176 2.85 8.33 -27.76
C GLN A 176 2.83 9.82 -27.41
N LEU A 177 1.63 10.40 -27.20
CA LEU A 177 1.46 11.83 -26.99
C LEU A 177 2.15 12.28 -25.71
N THR A 178 2.97 13.33 -25.79
CA THR A 178 3.68 13.89 -24.63
C THR A 178 3.02 15.16 -24.09
N THR A 179 2.38 15.93 -24.97
CA THR A 179 1.66 17.17 -24.66
C THR A 179 0.35 17.23 -25.43
N LEU A 180 -0.58 18.05 -24.94
CA LEU A 180 -1.81 18.43 -25.64
C LEU A 180 -1.75 19.93 -25.97
N PRO A 181 -2.18 20.36 -27.18
CA PRO A 181 -2.17 21.78 -27.54
C PRO A 181 -3.15 22.59 -26.67
N ASN A 182 -2.74 23.78 -26.24
CA ASN A 182 -3.56 24.64 -25.38
C ASN A 182 -4.85 25.10 -26.07
N GLU A 183 -4.84 25.20 -27.39
CA GLU A 183 -6.00 25.53 -28.22
C GLU A 183 -7.12 24.50 -28.08
N MET A 184 -6.86 23.28 -27.58
CA MET A 184 -7.92 22.34 -27.22
C MET A 184 -8.87 22.91 -26.16
N GLY A 185 -8.47 23.91 -25.37
CA GLY A 185 -9.39 24.66 -24.49
C GLY A 185 -10.57 25.29 -25.22
N GLN A 186 -10.58 25.37 -26.56
CA GLN A 186 -11.71 25.90 -27.34
C GLN A 186 -12.82 24.87 -27.62
N LEU A 187 -12.63 23.59 -27.25
CA LEU A 187 -13.56 22.48 -27.48
C LEU A 187 -14.77 22.50 -26.52
N SER A 188 -15.54 23.60 -26.53
CA SER A 188 -16.67 23.84 -25.61
C SER A 188 -17.84 22.84 -25.69
N ALA A 189 -17.92 22.04 -26.76
CA ALA A 189 -18.95 21.02 -26.93
C ALA A 189 -18.53 19.61 -26.44
N LEU A 190 -17.28 19.46 -25.98
CA LEU A 190 -16.70 18.17 -25.63
C LEU A 190 -17.42 17.53 -24.43
N ARG A 191 -17.81 16.27 -24.58
CA ARG A 191 -18.51 15.46 -23.56
C ARG A 191 -17.69 14.27 -23.11
N ILE A 192 -16.94 13.67 -24.03
CA ILE A 192 -16.13 12.49 -23.80
C ILE A 192 -14.70 12.78 -24.29
N PHE A 193 -13.73 12.62 -23.39
CA PHE A 193 -12.33 12.68 -23.71
C PHE A 193 -11.60 11.43 -23.22
N MET A 194 -11.06 10.65 -24.16
CA MET A 194 -10.32 9.41 -23.92
C MET A 194 -8.89 9.58 -24.39
N ALA A 195 -7.93 9.58 -23.47
CA ALA A 195 -6.52 9.80 -23.75
C ALA A 195 -5.59 8.87 -22.95
N GLN A 196 -6.13 7.77 -22.43
CA GLN A 196 -5.38 6.82 -21.63
C GLN A 196 -4.25 6.13 -22.40
N ASN A 197 -3.24 5.61 -21.70
CA ASN A 197 -2.08 4.95 -22.30
C ASN A 197 -1.32 5.85 -23.29
N ASN A 198 -0.85 6.99 -22.79
CA ASN A 198 -0.01 7.94 -23.52
C ASN A 198 1.19 8.34 -22.62
N HIS A 199 1.88 9.42 -22.97
CA HIS A 199 2.96 10.02 -22.19
C HIS A 199 2.66 11.47 -21.78
N ILE A 200 1.37 11.83 -21.71
CA ILE A 200 0.91 13.19 -21.48
C ILE A 200 1.38 13.64 -20.10
N ASN A 201 2.15 14.73 -20.07
CA ASN A 201 2.70 15.27 -18.84
C ASN A 201 1.78 16.32 -18.18
N GLN A 202 0.93 17.01 -18.95
CA GLN A 202 0.01 18.02 -18.44
C GLN A 202 -1.24 18.11 -19.32
N LEU A 203 -2.35 18.50 -18.71
CA LEU A 203 -3.57 18.88 -19.41
C LEU A 203 -3.50 20.35 -19.86
N PRO A 204 -4.30 20.77 -20.87
CA PRO A 204 -4.36 22.18 -21.28
C PRO A 204 -4.75 23.11 -20.13
N ASP A 205 -4.12 24.28 -20.05
CA ASP A 205 -4.39 25.26 -18.98
C ASP A 205 -5.86 25.73 -18.99
N ASP A 206 -6.48 25.81 -20.17
CA ASP A 206 -7.86 26.24 -20.39
C ASP A 206 -8.85 25.06 -20.47
N ILE A 207 -8.53 23.90 -19.88
CA ILE A 207 -9.44 22.73 -19.87
C ILE A 207 -10.82 23.06 -19.27
N GLY A 208 -10.90 24.03 -18.35
CA GLY A 208 -12.16 24.47 -17.74
C GLY A 208 -13.24 24.92 -18.71
N ASN A 209 -12.89 25.27 -19.94
CA ASN A 209 -13.84 25.62 -21.00
C ASN A 209 -14.61 24.40 -21.57
N TRP A 210 -14.24 23.17 -21.21
CA TRP A 210 -14.99 21.95 -21.57
C TRP A 210 -16.22 21.77 -20.66
N GLU A 211 -17.06 22.80 -20.54
CA GLU A 211 -18.15 22.88 -19.57
C GLU A 211 -19.17 21.72 -19.65
N LYS A 212 -19.24 21.05 -20.81
CA LYS A 212 -20.14 19.91 -21.07
C LYS A 212 -19.48 18.55 -20.86
N LEU A 213 -18.24 18.51 -20.37
CA LEU A 213 -17.48 17.27 -20.21
C LEU A 213 -18.12 16.39 -19.13
N GLU A 214 -18.53 15.18 -19.51
CA GLU A 214 -19.15 14.20 -18.62
C GLU A 214 -18.18 13.08 -18.24
N LEU A 215 -17.25 12.77 -19.14
CA LEU A 215 -16.33 11.63 -19.01
C LEU A 215 -14.92 12.05 -19.40
N LEU A 216 -14.01 11.96 -18.42
CA LEU A 216 -12.59 12.22 -18.60
C LEU A 216 -11.78 10.96 -18.28
N ARG A 217 -11.10 10.38 -19.28
CA ARG A 217 -10.12 9.31 -19.09
C ARG A 217 -8.76 9.73 -19.57
N VAL A 218 -7.84 9.85 -18.63
CA VAL A 218 -6.44 10.20 -18.86
C VAL A 218 -5.53 9.30 -18.02
N ASP A 219 -6.01 8.10 -17.69
CA ASP A 219 -5.27 7.08 -16.94
C ASP A 219 -4.03 6.58 -17.71
N SER A 220 -3.02 6.08 -16.99
CA SER A 220 -1.76 5.59 -17.59
C SER A 220 -1.04 6.65 -18.42
N ASN A 221 -0.70 7.77 -17.77
CA ASN A 221 0.00 8.92 -18.34
C ASN A 221 1.10 9.42 -17.37
N ARG A 222 1.60 10.65 -17.54
CA ARG A 222 2.64 11.28 -16.70
C ARG A 222 2.16 12.61 -16.10
N ILE A 223 0.84 12.75 -15.91
CA ILE A 223 0.22 13.98 -15.40
C ILE A 223 0.63 14.15 -13.94
N HIS A 224 1.29 15.27 -13.63
CA HIS A 224 1.81 15.56 -12.29
C HIS A 224 0.98 16.57 -11.50
N GLN A 225 0.16 17.36 -12.20
CA GLN A 225 -0.80 18.30 -11.61
C GLN A 225 -2.02 18.49 -12.51
N LEU A 226 -3.14 18.87 -11.90
CA LEU A 226 -4.33 19.34 -12.61
C LEU A 226 -4.32 20.88 -12.67
N PRO A 227 -4.71 21.51 -13.79
CA PRO A 227 -4.72 22.97 -13.93
C PRO A 227 -5.82 23.60 -13.06
N ASN A 228 -5.66 24.88 -12.70
CA ASN A 228 -6.63 25.59 -11.85
C ASN A 228 -8.04 25.65 -12.46
N SER A 229 -8.13 25.76 -13.80
CA SER A 229 -9.41 25.81 -14.52
C SER A 229 -10.21 24.50 -14.43
N PHE A 230 -9.60 23.40 -13.97
CA PHE A 230 -10.25 22.10 -13.83
C PHE A 230 -11.52 22.16 -12.99
N GLU A 231 -11.59 23.07 -12.01
CA GLU A 231 -12.76 23.24 -11.15
C GLU A 231 -14.04 23.67 -11.90
N ALA A 232 -13.95 24.17 -13.13
CA ALA A 232 -15.10 24.59 -13.93
C ALA A 232 -15.90 23.42 -14.53
N LEU A 233 -15.37 22.19 -14.52
CA LEU A 233 -15.96 21.02 -15.19
C LEU A 233 -17.13 20.38 -14.40
N LYS A 234 -18.21 21.13 -14.19
CA LYS A 234 -19.32 20.75 -13.27
C LYS A 234 -20.19 19.58 -13.73
N GLU A 235 -20.17 19.24 -15.01
CA GLU A 235 -20.95 18.14 -15.61
C GLU A 235 -20.25 16.77 -15.52
N LEU A 236 -19.04 16.70 -14.97
CA LEU A 236 -18.27 15.46 -14.85
C LEU A 236 -19.00 14.42 -14.00
N LYS A 237 -19.14 13.22 -14.57
CA LYS A 237 -19.73 12.03 -13.94
C LYS A 237 -18.70 10.96 -13.65
N LEU A 238 -17.66 10.87 -14.49
CA LEU A 238 -16.59 9.88 -14.36
C LEU A 238 -15.23 10.52 -14.66
N ILE A 239 -14.30 10.34 -13.73
CA ILE A 239 -12.91 10.78 -13.86
C ILE A 239 -11.99 9.58 -13.62
N MET A 240 -11.16 9.25 -14.63
CA MET A 240 -10.07 8.27 -14.49
C MET A 240 -8.73 8.94 -14.70
N LEU A 241 -7.98 9.02 -13.61
CA LEU A 241 -6.66 9.62 -13.49
C LEU A 241 -5.65 8.62 -12.91
N SER A 242 -6.01 7.34 -12.77
CA SER A 242 -5.12 6.30 -12.25
C SER A 242 -3.84 6.16 -13.08
N GLU A 243 -2.77 5.67 -12.47
CA GLU A 243 -1.46 5.45 -13.13
C GLU A 243 -0.87 6.75 -13.73
N ASN A 244 -0.82 7.80 -12.93
CA ASN A 244 -0.20 9.09 -13.25
C ASN A 244 0.89 9.45 -12.23
N LYS A 245 1.22 10.74 -12.10
CA LYS A 245 2.24 11.29 -11.17
C LYS A 245 1.65 12.39 -10.29
N LEU A 246 0.33 12.38 -10.07
CA LEU A 246 -0.35 13.41 -9.29
C LEU A 246 0.13 13.37 -7.86
N THR A 247 0.53 14.52 -7.33
CA THR A 247 0.95 14.66 -5.92
C THR A 247 -0.17 15.18 -5.02
N ASN A 248 -1.13 15.91 -5.60
CA ASN A 248 -2.32 16.45 -4.94
C ASN A 248 -3.50 16.51 -5.93
N ILE A 249 -4.70 16.64 -5.40
CA ILE A 249 -5.92 16.96 -6.14
C ILE A 249 -6.43 18.33 -5.65
N PRO A 250 -6.80 19.26 -6.55
CA PRO A 250 -7.29 20.57 -6.14
C PRO A 250 -8.64 20.48 -5.42
N ASP A 251 -8.85 21.31 -4.40
CA ASP A 251 -10.10 21.35 -3.62
C ASP A 251 -11.34 21.63 -4.48
N GLY A 252 -11.16 22.30 -5.63
CA GLY A 252 -12.22 22.56 -6.60
C GLY A 252 -12.92 21.29 -7.13
N ILE A 253 -12.27 20.11 -7.04
CA ILE A 253 -12.91 18.83 -7.40
C ILE A 253 -14.17 18.56 -6.58
N CYS A 254 -14.22 19.04 -5.33
CA CYS A 254 -15.34 18.84 -4.41
C CYS A 254 -16.64 19.51 -4.88
N GLN A 255 -16.57 20.36 -5.90
CA GLN A 255 -17.73 21.04 -6.48
C GLN A 255 -18.40 20.23 -7.61
N PHE A 256 -17.89 19.06 -7.97
CA PHE A 256 -18.46 18.21 -9.02
C PHE A 256 -19.67 17.44 -8.52
N SER A 257 -20.81 18.13 -8.43
CA SER A 257 -22.05 17.60 -7.87
C SER A 257 -22.63 16.37 -8.59
N GLN A 258 -22.24 16.14 -9.86
CA GLN A 258 -22.69 15.01 -10.67
C GLN A 258 -21.70 13.82 -10.67
N LEU A 259 -20.55 13.95 -10.00
CA LEU A 259 -19.49 12.95 -10.04
C LEU A 259 -19.94 11.66 -9.35
N GLN A 260 -19.91 10.56 -10.10
CA GLN A 260 -20.31 9.23 -9.65
C GLN A 260 -19.10 8.31 -9.43
N GLU A 261 -18.05 8.46 -10.23
CA GLU A 261 -16.87 7.61 -10.14
C GLU A 261 -15.58 8.43 -10.23
N LEU A 262 -14.69 8.20 -9.27
CA LEU A 262 -13.39 8.85 -9.19
C LEU A 262 -12.30 7.80 -8.99
N TYR A 263 -11.42 7.67 -10.00
CA TYR A 263 -10.29 6.75 -9.99
C TYR A 263 -8.97 7.52 -9.98
N LEU A 264 -8.19 7.31 -8.93
CA LEU A 264 -6.92 7.98 -8.64
C LEU A 264 -5.82 6.99 -8.23
N ASP A 265 -6.00 5.70 -8.51
CA ASP A 265 -5.06 4.67 -8.10
C ASP A 265 -3.66 4.90 -8.69
N LYS A 266 -2.62 4.41 -7.99
CA LYS A 266 -1.23 4.43 -8.52
C LYS A 266 -0.77 5.84 -8.92
N ASN A 267 -0.95 6.79 -8.01
CA ASN A 267 -0.41 8.15 -8.09
C ASN A 267 0.54 8.39 -6.91
N ASP A 268 0.95 9.65 -6.70
CA ASP A 268 1.82 10.08 -5.60
C ASP A 268 1.06 10.94 -4.57
N LEU A 269 -0.27 10.75 -4.44
CA LEU A 269 -1.14 11.58 -3.60
C LEU A 269 -0.81 11.42 -2.12
N THR A 270 -0.64 12.53 -1.41
CA THR A 270 -0.36 12.52 0.05
C THR A 270 -1.60 12.72 0.92
N ALA A 271 -2.65 13.33 0.35
CA ALA A 271 -3.93 13.56 0.99
C ALA A 271 -5.04 13.68 -0.08
N LEU A 272 -6.29 13.51 0.37
CA LEU A 272 -7.48 13.91 -0.39
C LEU A 272 -7.99 15.26 0.13
N PRO A 273 -8.73 16.03 -0.70
CA PRO A 273 -9.38 17.26 -0.27
C PRO A 273 -10.24 17.06 0.98
N LEU A 274 -10.18 18.01 1.92
CA LEU A 274 -10.89 17.92 3.20
C LEU A 274 -12.41 17.87 3.02
N GLU A 275 -12.94 18.43 1.94
CA GLU A 275 -14.37 18.51 1.62
C GLU A 275 -14.81 17.47 0.58
N ILE A 276 -14.10 16.35 0.44
CA ILE A 276 -14.48 15.26 -0.50
C ILE A 276 -15.93 14.76 -0.29
N GLY A 277 -16.45 14.92 0.93
CA GLY A 277 -17.84 14.68 1.31
C GLY A 277 -18.90 15.43 0.50
N LEU A 278 -18.55 16.54 -0.17
CA LEU A 278 -19.47 17.31 -1.02
C LEU A 278 -19.85 16.58 -2.32
N LEU A 279 -19.09 15.55 -2.70
CA LEU A 279 -19.39 14.68 -3.85
C LEU A 279 -20.55 13.72 -3.53
N SER A 280 -21.76 14.28 -3.40
CA SER A 280 -22.95 13.57 -2.88
C SER A 280 -23.43 12.40 -3.75
N GLN A 281 -23.08 12.38 -5.04
CA GLN A 281 -23.43 11.32 -5.99
C GLN A 281 -22.32 10.26 -6.17
N LEU A 282 -21.19 10.38 -5.45
CA LEU A 282 -20.05 9.50 -5.60
C LEU A 282 -20.42 8.08 -5.13
N LYS A 283 -20.36 7.13 -6.06
CA LYS A 283 -20.63 5.70 -5.86
C LYS A 283 -19.34 4.89 -5.72
N VAL A 284 -18.31 5.27 -6.46
CA VAL A 284 -17.03 4.56 -6.50
C VAL A 284 -15.88 5.54 -6.28
N GLY A 285 -15.10 5.30 -5.22
CA GLY A 285 -13.84 5.99 -4.95
C GLY A 285 -12.68 5.01 -4.91
N GLN A 286 -11.76 5.13 -5.87
CA GLN A 286 -10.56 4.29 -5.96
C GLN A 286 -9.31 5.15 -5.77
N PHE A 287 -8.63 4.95 -4.65
CA PHE A 287 -7.48 5.75 -4.19
C PHE A 287 -6.27 4.88 -3.85
N ALA A 288 -6.22 3.64 -4.36
CA ALA A 288 -5.21 2.67 -3.99
C ALA A 288 -3.81 3.02 -4.49
N SER A 289 -2.76 2.46 -3.88
CA SER A 289 -1.37 2.65 -4.33
C SER A 289 -0.96 4.12 -4.40
N ASN A 290 -1.20 4.87 -3.33
CA ASN A 290 -0.82 6.27 -3.17
C ASN A 290 0.04 6.43 -1.91
N LYS A 291 0.23 7.67 -1.44
CA LYS A 291 0.95 8.02 -0.20
C LYS A 291 0.01 8.65 0.83
N ILE A 292 -1.29 8.33 0.76
CA ILE A 292 -2.32 8.96 1.58
C ILE A 292 -2.13 8.53 3.04
N THR A 293 -2.08 9.50 3.94
CA THR A 293 -1.82 9.26 5.38
C THR A 293 -3.08 9.25 6.24
N GLU A 294 -4.16 9.88 5.75
CA GLU A 294 -5.45 9.93 6.42
C GLU A 294 -6.63 9.95 5.45
N ILE A 295 -7.76 9.37 5.88
CA ILE A 295 -9.04 9.51 5.20
C ILE A 295 -9.76 10.74 5.80
N PRO A 296 -10.16 11.74 4.99
CA PRO A 296 -10.88 12.91 5.49
C PRO A 296 -12.19 12.52 6.19
N ARG A 297 -12.52 13.19 7.30
CA ARG A 297 -13.77 12.91 8.05
C ARG A 297 -15.02 13.14 7.20
N SER A 298 -14.96 14.08 6.24
CA SER A 298 -16.07 14.39 5.34
C SER A 298 -16.47 13.21 4.46
N ILE A 299 -15.62 12.18 4.30
CA ILE A 299 -15.95 10.98 3.52
C ILE A 299 -17.28 10.35 3.95
N GLY A 300 -17.64 10.43 5.24
CA GLY A 300 -18.91 9.92 5.77
C GLY A 300 -20.16 10.56 5.15
N SER A 301 -20.02 11.72 4.49
CA SER A 301 -21.11 12.41 3.79
C SER A 301 -21.39 11.85 2.39
N ASN A 302 -20.46 11.07 1.80
CA ASN A 302 -20.64 10.44 0.49
C ASN A 302 -21.54 9.20 0.57
N ARG A 303 -22.81 9.40 0.96
CA ARG A 303 -23.75 8.30 1.25
C ARG A 303 -24.11 7.41 0.06
N ALA A 304 -23.81 7.84 -1.16
CA ALA A 304 -23.99 7.04 -2.37
C ALA A 304 -22.87 6.00 -2.60
N LEU A 305 -21.77 6.05 -1.84
CA LEU A 305 -20.63 5.14 -2.00
C LEU A 305 -21.06 3.69 -1.78
N THR A 306 -20.78 2.85 -2.77
CA THR A 306 -20.90 1.38 -2.72
C THR A 306 -19.54 0.70 -2.69
N SER A 307 -18.51 1.33 -3.27
CA SER A 307 -17.14 0.81 -3.29
C SER A 307 -16.13 1.90 -2.90
N LEU A 308 -15.31 1.60 -1.90
CA LEU A 308 -14.26 2.49 -1.42
C LEU A 308 -12.94 1.73 -1.27
N ASN A 309 -11.91 2.21 -1.95
CA ASN A 309 -10.60 1.58 -1.95
C ASN A 309 -9.49 2.56 -1.58
N PHE A 310 -8.80 2.25 -0.49
CA PHE A 310 -7.61 2.96 -0.01
C PHE A 310 -6.42 2.01 0.17
N SER A 311 -6.42 0.86 -0.49
CA SER A 311 -5.35 -0.12 -0.30
C SER A 311 -3.98 0.38 -0.75
N SER A 312 -2.90 -0.18 -0.21
CA SER A 312 -1.53 0.23 -0.54
C SER A 312 -1.29 1.74 -0.33
N ASN A 313 -1.56 2.23 0.88
CA ASN A 313 -1.34 3.62 1.29
C ASN A 313 -0.59 3.67 2.63
N ASN A 314 -0.52 4.84 3.26
CA ASN A 314 0.13 5.06 4.55
C ASN A 314 -0.88 5.37 5.67
N LEU A 315 -2.11 4.84 5.58
CA LEU A 315 -3.17 5.10 6.55
C LEU A 315 -2.83 4.53 7.93
N THR A 316 -2.98 5.36 8.96
CA THR A 316 -2.72 4.97 10.36
C THR A 316 -3.98 4.62 11.16
N TYR A 317 -5.14 5.14 10.75
CA TYR A 317 -6.44 4.88 11.34
C TYR A 317 -7.56 5.07 10.31
N VAL A 318 -8.73 4.50 10.60
CA VAL A 318 -9.97 4.73 9.85
C VAL A 318 -10.86 5.68 10.65
N PRO A 319 -11.35 6.80 10.07
CA PRO A 319 -12.18 7.77 10.79
C PRO A 319 -13.50 7.13 11.22
N LYS A 320 -14.03 7.56 12.37
CA LYS A 320 -15.31 7.04 12.89
C LYS A 320 -16.48 7.35 11.95
N GLU A 321 -16.37 8.42 11.17
CA GLU A 321 -17.37 8.88 10.21
C GLU A 321 -17.57 7.89 9.05
N ILE A 322 -16.64 6.95 8.81
CA ILE A 322 -16.80 5.91 7.78
C ILE A 322 -18.10 5.11 7.96
N ILE A 323 -18.58 4.97 9.21
CA ILE A 323 -19.80 4.23 9.56
C ILE A 323 -21.08 4.89 8.99
N GLN A 324 -20.98 6.11 8.45
CA GLN A 324 -22.08 6.82 7.80
C GLN A 324 -22.30 6.38 6.34
N LEU A 325 -21.36 5.61 5.77
CA LEU A 325 -21.43 5.03 4.43
C LEU A 325 -22.36 3.81 4.40
N VAL A 326 -23.64 4.03 4.69
CA VAL A 326 -24.63 2.96 4.92
C VAL A 326 -24.90 2.07 3.70
N ASN A 327 -24.53 2.51 2.49
CA ASN A 327 -24.67 1.75 1.24
C ASN A 327 -23.36 1.08 0.82
N LEU A 328 -22.32 1.11 1.64
CA LEU A 328 -21.01 0.56 1.28
C LEU A 328 -21.06 -0.96 1.24
N GLU A 329 -20.73 -1.52 0.08
CA GLU A 329 -20.69 -2.96 -0.19
C GLU A 329 -19.25 -3.47 -0.12
N HIS A 330 -18.28 -2.71 -0.65
CA HIS A 330 -16.87 -3.10 -0.71
C HIS A 330 -15.97 -2.07 -0.03
N LEU A 331 -15.18 -2.53 0.94
CA LEU A 331 -14.18 -1.71 1.64
C LEU A 331 -12.80 -2.38 1.57
N HIS A 332 -11.89 -1.71 0.88
CA HIS A 332 -10.50 -2.16 0.69
C HIS A 332 -9.54 -1.23 1.44
N LEU A 333 -8.85 -1.78 2.43
CA LEU A 333 -7.92 -1.08 3.33
C LEU A 333 -6.59 -1.83 3.48
N GLU A 334 -6.35 -2.85 2.66
CA GLU A 334 -5.17 -3.69 2.72
C GLU A 334 -3.87 -2.94 2.43
N HIS A 335 -2.72 -3.47 2.87
CA HIS A 335 -1.40 -2.85 2.69
C HIS A 335 -1.33 -1.40 3.22
N ASN A 336 -1.63 -1.22 4.51
CA ASN A 336 -1.56 0.08 5.20
C ASN A 336 -0.87 -0.09 6.58
N VAL A 337 -0.92 0.93 7.43
CA VAL A 337 -0.37 0.86 8.81
C VAL A 337 -1.46 1.07 9.86
N ILE A 338 -2.68 0.64 9.56
CA ILE A 338 -3.87 0.83 10.41
C ILE A 338 -3.72 0.03 11.68
N SER A 339 -3.86 0.70 12.82
CA SER A 339 -3.72 0.07 14.15
C SER A 339 -5.04 -0.35 14.80
N SER A 340 -6.15 0.28 14.40
CA SER A 340 -7.48 -0.01 14.94
C SER A 340 -8.60 0.41 13.97
N LEU A 341 -9.75 -0.23 14.12
CA LEU A 341 -10.99 0.05 13.39
C LEU A 341 -12.01 0.75 14.29
N PRO A 342 -12.97 1.51 13.73
CA PRO A 342 -14.01 2.17 14.52
C PRO A 342 -14.88 1.15 15.26
N LYS A 343 -15.22 1.45 16.52
CA LYS A 343 -15.98 0.54 17.39
C LYS A 343 -17.32 0.08 16.80
N ASN A 344 -17.96 0.94 15.99
CA ASN A 344 -19.28 0.71 15.40
C ASN A 344 -19.20 0.38 13.89
N LEU A 345 -18.12 -0.26 13.42
CA LEU A 345 -17.98 -0.69 12.03
C LEU A 345 -19.19 -1.50 11.52
N GLY A 346 -19.82 -2.27 12.41
CA GLY A 346 -21.05 -3.03 12.14
C GLY A 346 -22.26 -2.25 11.62
N LEU A 347 -22.24 -0.91 11.63
CA LEU A 347 -23.30 -0.09 11.01
C LEU A 347 -23.27 -0.11 9.48
N LEU A 348 -22.18 -0.58 8.86
CA LEU A 348 -22.04 -0.80 7.42
C LEU A 348 -22.81 -2.08 7.00
N ASN A 349 -24.12 -2.09 7.18
CA ASN A 349 -24.94 -3.30 7.08
C ASN A 349 -25.05 -3.91 5.67
N GLN A 350 -24.68 -3.16 4.61
CA GLN A 350 -24.58 -3.66 3.23
C GLN A 350 -23.20 -4.24 2.89
N LEU A 351 -22.23 -4.21 3.81
CA LEU A 351 -20.86 -4.60 3.49
C LEU A 351 -20.77 -6.10 3.19
N GLU A 352 -20.33 -6.41 1.97
CA GLU A 352 -20.15 -7.77 1.47
C GLU A 352 -18.68 -8.21 1.51
N ILE A 353 -17.76 -7.26 1.27
CA ILE A 353 -16.32 -7.50 1.17
C ILE A 353 -15.58 -6.53 2.08
N LEU A 354 -14.75 -7.08 2.97
CA LEU A 354 -13.87 -6.32 3.84
C LEU A 354 -12.44 -6.86 3.77
N HIS A 355 -11.55 -6.09 3.16
CA HIS A 355 -10.11 -6.35 3.12
C HIS A 355 -9.37 -5.43 4.10
N LEU A 356 -8.60 -6.06 5.00
CA LEU A 356 -7.84 -5.42 6.07
C LEU A 356 -6.42 -5.97 6.15
N ASP A 357 -6.00 -6.72 5.14
CA ASP A 357 -4.75 -7.45 5.17
C ASP A 357 -3.51 -6.55 5.13
N ASP A 358 -2.37 -7.08 5.61
CA ASP A 358 -1.11 -6.35 5.72
C ASP A 358 -1.28 -4.98 6.41
N ASN A 359 -1.62 -5.04 7.69
CA ASN A 359 -1.84 -3.88 8.56
C ASN A 359 -1.29 -4.15 9.98
N ASN A 360 -1.47 -3.19 10.89
CA ASN A 360 -1.01 -3.28 12.28
C ASN A 360 -2.17 -3.54 13.26
N LEU A 361 -3.25 -4.18 12.84
CA LEU A 361 -4.44 -4.37 13.67
C LEU A 361 -4.13 -5.29 14.84
N THR A 362 -4.49 -4.83 16.04
CA THR A 362 -4.36 -5.59 17.28
C THR A 362 -5.69 -6.17 17.78
N SER A 363 -6.81 -5.72 17.21
CA SER A 363 -8.15 -6.23 17.51
C SER A 363 -9.13 -5.92 16.38
N ILE A 364 -10.19 -6.72 16.29
CA ILE A 364 -11.37 -6.47 15.46
C ILE A 364 -12.52 -6.08 16.40
N PRO A 365 -13.30 -5.02 16.11
CA PRO A 365 -14.37 -4.56 16.99
C PRO A 365 -15.50 -5.58 17.08
N GLU A 366 -16.17 -5.69 18.24
CA GLU A 366 -17.29 -6.61 18.43
C GLU A 366 -18.46 -6.34 17.48
N SER A 367 -18.61 -5.10 17.00
CA SER A 367 -19.66 -4.76 16.02
C SER A 367 -19.50 -5.47 14.67
N ILE A 368 -18.35 -6.11 14.37
CA ILE A 368 -18.19 -6.90 13.14
C ILE A 368 -19.32 -7.91 12.94
N GLY A 369 -19.85 -8.49 14.02
CA GLY A 369 -20.96 -9.45 13.96
C GLY A 369 -22.28 -8.88 13.43
N LEU A 370 -22.41 -7.55 13.30
CA LEU A 370 -23.60 -6.91 12.74
C LEU A 370 -23.57 -6.81 11.20
N LEU A 371 -22.43 -7.13 10.57
CA LEU A 371 -22.28 -7.12 9.10
C LEU A 371 -22.96 -8.35 8.47
N ALA A 372 -24.28 -8.36 8.47
CA ALA A 372 -25.08 -9.53 8.09
C ALA A 372 -24.88 -9.99 6.63
N GLN A 373 -24.45 -9.09 5.73
CA GLN A 373 -24.20 -9.40 4.32
C GLN A 373 -22.75 -9.80 4.01
N LEU A 374 -21.86 -9.85 5.01
CA LEU A 374 -20.43 -10.06 4.77
C LEU A 374 -20.16 -11.47 4.23
N LYS A 375 -19.63 -11.55 3.01
CA LYS A 375 -19.29 -12.80 2.30
C LYS A 375 -17.80 -13.11 2.40
N LEU A 376 -16.96 -12.08 2.37
CA LEU A 376 -15.50 -12.19 2.45
C LEU A 376 -14.96 -11.29 3.56
N PHE A 377 -14.19 -11.89 4.46
CA PHE A 377 -13.42 -11.18 5.47
C PHE A 377 -11.94 -11.55 5.36
N ASN A 378 -11.12 -10.59 4.97
CA ASN A 378 -9.67 -10.73 5.01
C ASN A 378 -9.04 -9.86 6.08
N ALA A 379 -8.31 -10.47 7.01
CA ALA A 379 -7.50 -9.81 8.02
C ALA A 379 -6.16 -10.54 8.23
N ASP A 380 -5.60 -11.13 7.17
CA ASP A 380 -4.25 -11.70 7.23
C ASP A 380 -3.16 -10.66 7.41
N ASP A 381 -1.96 -11.10 7.76
CA ASP A 381 -0.79 -10.24 7.93
C ASP A 381 -1.05 -9.08 8.91
N ASN A 382 -1.56 -9.41 10.10
CA ASN A 382 -1.88 -8.47 11.17
C ASN A 382 -1.32 -8.94 12.51
N GLN A 383 -1.69 -8.27 13.61
CA GLN A 383 -1.18 -8.55 14.96
C GLN A 383 -2.28 -9.07 15.90
N LEU A 384 -3.30 -9.75 15.37
CA LEU A 384 -4.50 -10.15 16.10
C LEU A 384 -4.20 -11.31 17.07
N PRO A 385 -4.40 -11.14 18.39
CA PRO A 385 -4.25 -12.22 19.37
C PRO A 385 -5.48 -13.14 19.44
N SER A 386 -6.64 -12.62 19.04
CA SER A 386 -7.94 -13.30 19.05
C SER A 386 -8.93 -12.61 18.10
N ILE A 387 -10.03 -13.28 17.82
CA ILE A 387 -11.14 -12.80 17.01
C ILE A 387 -12.40 -12.69 17.90
N PRO A 388 -13.25 -11.65 17.75
CA PRO A 388 -14.42 -11.47 18.62
C PRO A 388 -15.48 -12.58 18.43
N ASN A 389 -16.12 -12.97 19.53
CA ASN A 389 -17.15 -14.02 19.52
C ASN A 389 -18.39 -13.66 18.69
N THR A 390 -18.65 -12.36 18.51
CA THR A 390 -19.73 -11.83 17.69
C THR A 390 -19.61 -12.19 16.21
N MET A 391 -18.42 -12.57 15.72
CA MET A 391 -18.26 -13.11 14.37
C MET A 391 -19.13 -14.35 14.08
N SER A 392 -19.63 -15.04 15.12
CA SER A 392 -20.61 -16.12 14.97
C SER A 392 -21.93 -15.69 14.29
N GLN A 393 -22.19 -14.39 14.16
CA GLN A 393 -23.38 -13.83 13.53
C GLN A 393 -23.23 -13.54 12.02
N LEU A 394 -22.04 -13.76 11.46
CA LEU A 394 -21.76 -13.53 10.03
C LEU A 394 -22.28 -14.68 9.16
N HIS A 395 -23.60 -14.88 9.14
CA HIS A 395 -24.24 -16.06 8.55
C HIS A 395 -24.00 -16.24 7.04
N GLU A 396 -23.67 -15.15 6.33
CA GLU A 396 -23.35 -15.16 4.89
C GLU A 396 -21.85 -15.37 4.59
N LEU A 397 -20.99 -15.46 5.60
CA LEU A 397 -19.54 -15.55 5.40
C LEU A 397 -19.14 -16.86 4.73
N ARG A 398 -18.41 -16.75 3.62
CA ARG A 398 -17.92 -17.86 2.80
C ARG A 398 -16.40 -18.02 2.89
N GLU A 399 -15.71 -16.89 2.96
CA GLU A 399 -14.25 -16.85 2.94
C GLU A 399 -13.73 -16.03 4.12
N CYS A 400 -12.84 -16.66 4.91
CA CYS A 400 -12.22 -16.05 6.06
C CYS A 400 -10.71 -16.31 6.05
N TYR A 401 -9.95 -15.23 5.98
CA TYR A 401 -8.49 -15.22 5.92
C TYR A 401 -7.95 -14.56 7.19
N LEU A 402 -7.18 -15.32 7.96
CA LEU A 402 -6.65 -14.99 9.29
C LEU A 402 -5.19 -15.42 9.44
N GLN A 403 -4.52 -15.71 8.32
CA GLN A 403 -3.12 -16.16 8.32
C GLN A 403 -2.16 -15.06 8.77
N ASN A 404 -0.94 -15.46 9.15
CA ASN A 404 0.12 -14.58 9.63
C ASN A 404 -0.36 -13.57 10.70
N ASN A 405 -0.87 -14.10 11.81
CA ASN A 405 -1.38 -13.33 12.95
C ASN A 405 -0.81 -13.90 14.27
N LYS A 406 -1.33 -13.45 15.41
CA LYS A 406 -0.91 -13.89 16.76
C LYS A 406 -1.96 -14.76 17.46
N LEU A 407 -2.81 -15.46 16.71
CA LEU A 407 -3.89 -16.26 17.27
C LEU A 407 -3.31 -17.43 18.08
N THR A 408 -3.61 -17.45 19.38
CA THR A 408 -3.16 -18.51 20.29
C THR A 408 -4.15 -19.67 20.42
N TYR A 409 -5.42 -19.38 20.12
CA TYR A 409 -6.54 -20.32 20.17
C TYR A 409 -7.32 -20.31 18.86
N PHE A 410 -7.84 -21.47 18.47
CA PHE A 410 -8.69 -21.59 17.30
C PHE A 410 -9.99 -20.81 17.56
N PRO A 411 -10.47 -19.97 16.62
CA PRO A 411 -11.67 -19.16 16.82
C PRO A 411 -12.92 -20.05 16.82
N THR A 412 -13.37 -20.45 18.00
CA THR A 412 -14.51 -21.37 18.18
C THR A 412 -15.83 -20.76 17.73
N CYS A 413 -15.94 -19.43 17.69
CA CYS A 413 -17.12 -18.72 17.20
C CYS A 413 -17.44 -19.04 15.73
N LEU A 414 -16.44 -19.42 14.91
CA LEU A 414 -16.64 -19.76 13.50
C LEU A 414 -17.49 -21.02 13.29
N ALA A 415 -17.65 -21.86 14.32
CA ALA A 415 -18.46 -23.09 14.26
C ALA A 415 -19.92 -22.88 13.82
N GLN A 416 -20.45 -21.66 14.03
CA GLN A 416 -21.81 -21.29 13.67
C GLN A 416 -21.95 -20.90 12.18
N LEU A 417 -20.84 -20.64 11.49
CA LEU A 417 -20.84 -20.14 10.12
C LEU A 417 -21.03 -21.29 9.12
N LYS A 418 -22.30 -21.66 8.91
CA LYS A 418 -22.67 -22.82 8.09
C LYS A 418 -22.39 -22.66 6.60
N LYS A 419 -22.15 -21.43 6.11
CA LYS A 419 -21.77 -21.14 4.73
C LYS A 419 -20.26 -21.01 4.52
N LEU A 420 -19.44 -21.17 5.57
CA LEU A 420 -17.99 -21.02 5.45
C LEU A 420 -17.39 -22.14 4.60
N GLU A 421 -16.75 -21.77 3.49
CA GLU A 421 -16.16 -22.68 2.51
C GLU A 421 -14.62 -22.67 2.59
N VAL A 422 -14.02 -21.53 2.89
CA VAL A 422 -12.56 -21.34 2.95
C VAL A 422 -12.18 -20.72 4.29
N LEU A 423 -11.25 -21.39 5.00
CA LEU A 423 -10.64 -20.86 6.22
C LEU A 423 -9.12 -21.00 6.14
N PHE A 424 -8.42 -19.87 6.05
CA PHE A 424 -6.97 -19.80 6.16
C PHE A 424 -6.59 -19.20 7.52
N ILE A 425 -5.80 -19.96 8.28
CA ILE A 425 -5.35 -19.60 9.63
C ILE A 425 -3.92 -20.11 9.88
N HIS A 426 -3.15 -20.27 8.79
CA HIS A 426 -1.75 -20.67 8.88
C HIS A 426 -0.88 -19.55 9.46
N GLU A 427 0.35 -19.87 9.87
CA GLU A 427 1.29 -18.88 10.43
C GLU A 427 0.71 -18.14 11.64
N ASN A 428 0.27 -18.92 12.62
CA ASN A 428 -0.27 -18.43 13.88
C ASN A 428 0.35 -19.23 15.04
N GLU A 429 -0.16 -19.06 16.26
CA GLU A 429 0.32 -19.74 17.45
C GLU A 429 -0.65 -20.80 18.00
N LEU A 430 -1.53 -21.33 17.14
CA LEU A 430 -2.58 -22.26 17.54
C LEU A 430 -2.00 -23.55 18.13
N THR A 431 -2.48 -23.94 19.30
CA THR A 431 -2.00 -25.16 20.00
C THR A 431 -2.86 -26.39 19.78
N SER A 432 -4.11 -26.21 19.37
CA SER A 432 -5.08 -27.27 19.12
C SER A 432 -6.18 -26.79 18.18
N ILE A 433 -6.90 -27.75 17.60
CA ILE A 433 -8.15 -27.54 16.89
C ILE A 433 -9.25 -28.23 17.73
N PRO A 434 -10.21 -27.49 18.31
CA PRO A 434 -11.18 -28.06 19.26
C PRO A 434 -12.34 -28.80 18.57
N ASP A 435 -12.79 -29.91 19.18
CA ASP A 435 -13.89 -30.73 18.66
C ASP A 435 -15.19 -29.95 18.47
N SER A 436 -15.51 -29.08 19.43
CA SER A 436 -16.73 -28.26 19.43
C SER A 436 -16.80 -27.30 18.25
N CYS A 437 -15.67 -26.92 17.65
CA CYS A 437 -15.65 -25.98 16.54
C CYS A 437 -15.76 -26.67 15.18
N ILE A 438 -14.91 -27.67 14.94
CA ILE A 438 -14.80 -28.32 13.63
C ILE A 438 -16.08 -29.03 13.21
N ALA A 439 -16.79 -29.66 14.16
CA ALA A 439 -18.08 -30.28 13.89
C ALA A 439 -19.10 -29.30 13.27
N GLY A 440 -18.99 -28.01 13.60
CA GLY A 440 -19.88 -26.97 13.10
C GLY A 440 -19.65 -26.56 11.64
N LEU A 441 -18.42 -26.71 11.13
CA LEU A 441 -17.95 -26.21 9.83
C LEU A 441 -18.26 -27.17 8.65
N SER A 442 -19.46 -27.75 8.63
CA SER A 442 -19.86 -28.81 7.69
C SER A 442 -19.71 -28.50 6.20
N HIS A 443 -19.68 -27.21 5.81
CA HIS A 443 -19.56 -26.78 4.41
C HIS A 443 -18.11 -26.46 3.98
N LEU A 444 -17.16 -26.55 4.90
CA LEU A 444 -15.77 -26.20 4.65
C LEU A 444 -15.16 -27.09 3.57
N GLN A 445 -14.59 -26.45 2.55
CA GLN A 445 -13.93 -27.09 1.42
C GLN A 445 -12.41 -27.03 1.54
N THR A 446 -11.89 -25.94 2.13
CA THR A 446 -10.45 -25.76 2.33
C THR A 446 -10.15 -25.27 3.75
N LEU A 447 -9.25 -25.98 4.44
CA LEU A 447 -8.70 -25.58 5.72
C LEU A 447 -7.17 -25.53 5.62
N SER A 448 -6.60 -24.35 5.86
CA SER A 448 -5.14 -24.16 5.96
C SER A 448 -4.77 -23.72 7.36
N ALA A 449 -4.05 -24.58 8.10
CA ALA A 449 -3.53 -24.32 9.44
C ALA A 449 -2.05 -24.73 9.55
N ASN A 450 -1.29 -24.57 8.46
CA ASN A 450 0.17 -24.78 8.44
C ASN A 450 0.88 -23.84 9.42
N ASN A 451 2.14 -24.13 9.75
CA ASN A 451 3.01 -23.23 10.53
C ASN A 451 2.34 -22.77 11.84
N ASN A 452 1.90 -23.73 12.64
CA ASN A 452 1.25 -23.50 13.92
C ASN A 452 1.91 -24.40 15.00
N LYS A 453 1.30 -24.47 16.19
CA LYS A 453 1.80 -25.29 17.32
C LYS A 453 0.83 -26.44 17.65
N ILE A 454 0.03 -26.89 16.68
CA ILE A 454 -1.04 -27.88 16.87
C ILE A 454 -0.43 -29.22 17.25
N LYS A 455 -0.88 -29.82 18.36
CA LYS A 455 -0.36 -31.10 18.88
C LYS A 455 -1.23 -32.31 18.52
N THR A 456 -2.53 -32.10 18.47
CA THR A 456 -3.54 -33.15 18.29
C THR A 456 -4.60 -32.68 17.31
N LEU A 457 -5.11 -33.62 16.52
CA LEU A 457 -6.26 -33.40 15.65
C LEU A 457 -7.52 -33.99 16.31
N PRO A 458 -8.67 -33.30 16.23
CA PRO A 458 -9.93 -33.76 16.81
C PRO A 458 -10.53 -34.95 16.05
N ASP A 459 -11.18 -35.89 16.75
CA ASP A 459 -11.90 -36.99 16.11
C ASP A 459 -13.07 -36.48 15.25
N THR A 460 -13.67 -35.35 15.64
CA THR A 460 -14.74 -34.68 14.89
C THR A 460 -14.28 -34.12 13.53
N LEU A 461 -12.98 -34.13 13.21
CA LEU A 461 -12.46 -33.75 11.89
C LEU A 461 -13.15 -34.52 10.76
N GLY A 462 -13.49 -35.79 10.99
CA GLY A 462 -14.22 -36.63 10.03
C GLY A 462 -15.61 -36.11 9.63
N TYR A 463 -16.17 -35.11 10.33
CA TYR A 463 -17.48 -34.51 10.00
C TYR A 463 -17.42 -33.53 8.83
N LEU A 464 -16.23 -33.08 8.41
CA LEU A 464 -16.05 -32.16 7.30
C LEU A 464 -16.19 -32.86 5.93
N LYS A 465 -17.38 -33.41 5.63
CA LYS A 465 -17.60 -34.26 4.45
C LYS A 465 -17.33 -33.58 3.12
N ARG A 466 -17.34 -32.24 3.06
CA ARG A 466 -17.06 -31.44 1.86
C ARG A 466 -15.60 -31.00 1.72
N LEU A 467 -14.74 -31.34 2.68
CA LEU A 467 -13.35 -30.91 2.69
C LEU A 467 -12.58 -31.55 1.53
N LYS A 468 -11.99 -30.71 0.69
CA LYS A 468 -11.16 -31.09 -0.46
C LYS A 468 -9.68 -30.91 -0.17
N ARG A 469 -9.32 -29.93 0.64
CA ARG A 469 -7.93 -29.55 0.90
C ARG A 469 -7.71 -29.30 2.39
N LEU A 470 -6.78 -30.05 2.97
CA LEU A 470 -6.37 -29.92 4.37
C LEU A 470 -4.86 -29.74 4.46
N TYR A 471 -4.43 -28.57 4.93
CA TYR A 471 -3.03 -28.23 5.11
C TYR A 471 -2.69 -28.05 6.59
N LEU A 472 -1.82 -28.91 7.10
CA LEU A 472 -1.43 -29.00 8.51
C LEU A 472 0.10 -29.17 8.68
N SER A 473 0.87 -28.81 7.66
CA SER A 473 2.32 -28.91 7.66
C SER A 473 2.97 -27.95 8.66
N HIS A 474 4.17 -28.26 9.12
CA HIS A 474 4.91 -27.46 10.11
C HIS A 474 4.12 -27.25 11.41
N ASN A 475 3.70 -28.35 12.02
CA ASN A 475 3.00 -28.37 13.32
C ASN A 475 3.71 -29.34 14.28
N LYS A 476 3.05 -29.70 15.39
CA LYS A 476 3.55 -30.66 16.39
C LYS A 476 2.64 -31.88 16.50
N ILE A 477 1.96 -32.24 15.39
CA ILE A 477 0.96 -33.30 15.38
C ILE A 477 1.65 -34.65 15.58
N ALA A 478 1.23 -35.38 16.61
CA ALA A 478 1.81 -36.68 16.97
C ALA A 478 1.01 -37.88 16.41
N THR A 479 -0.30 -37.72 16.26
CA THR A 479 -1.23 -38.76 15.80
C THR A 479 -2.28 -38.17 14.87
N ILE A 480 -2.78 -39.00 13.94
CA ILE A 480 -3.93 -38.69 13.08
C ILE A 480 -5.09 -39.58 13.56
N PRO A 481 -6.29 -39.01 13.83
CA PRO A 481 -7.43 -39.81 14.25
C PRO A 481 -7.93 -40.71 13.11
N PRO A 482 -8.42 -41.94 13.40
CA PRO A 482 -9.01 -42.84 12.41
C PRO A 482 -10.16 -42.20 11.60
N SER A 483 -10.88 -41.25 12.20
CA SER A 483 -11.96 -40.51 11.56
C SER A 483 -11.54 -39.74 10.29
N ILE A 484 -10.23 -39.54 10.05
CA ILE A 484 -9.71 -38.99 8.79
C ILE A 484 -10.22 -39.76 7.57
N GLY A 485 -10.39 -41.09 7.68
CA GLY A 485 -10.89 -41.93 6.59
C GLY A 485 -12.31 -41.58 6.15
N GLN A 486 -13.07 -40.84 6.97
CA GLN A 486 -14.40 -40.41 6.63
C GLN A 486 -14.45 -39.19 5.67
N LEU A 487 -13.30 -38.54 5.41
CA LEU A 487 -13.19 -37.39 4.52
C LEU A 487 -13.11 -37.83 3.05
N LYS A 488 -14.18 -38.46 2.54
CA LYS A 488 -14.17 -39.10 1.22
C LYS A 488 -13.79 -38.17 0.07
N ASN A 489 -14.15 -36.88 0.15
CA ASN A 489 -13.88 -35.85 -0.85
C ASN A 489 -12.48 -35.20 -0.77
N LEU A 490 -11.62 -35.65 0.16
CA LEU A 490 -10.30 -35.04 0.37
C LEU A 490 -9.38 -35.37 -0.80
N ILE A 491 -8.84 -34.33 -1.44
CA ILE A 491 -7.93 -34.41 -2.60
C ILE A 491 -6.48 -34.20 -2.17
N ILE A 492 -6.27 -33.28 -1.22
CA ILE A 492 -4.93 -32.90 -0.74
C ILE A 492 -4.91 -33.00 0.78
N LEU A 493 -3.96 -33.77 1.30
CA LEU A 493 -3.60 -33.83 2.72
C LEU A 493 -2.11 -33.53 2.88
N SER A 494 -1.80 -32.41 3.51
CA SER A 494 -0.43 -31.98 3.78
C SER A 494 -0.14 -32.01 5.27
N LEU A 495 0.82 -32.86 5.67
CA LEU A 495 1.23 -33.12 7.06
C LEU A 495 2.76 -33.14 7.19
N ASP A 496 3.47 -32.45 6.29
CA ASP A 496 4.92 -32.37 6.31
C ASP A 496 5.42 -31.69 7.59
N HIS A 497 6.62 -32.02 8.05
CA HIS A 497 7.26 -31.40 9.22
C HIS A 497 6.38 -31.47 10.48
N ASN A 498 6.00 -32.68 10.87
CA ASN A 498 5.22 -32.97 12.07
C ASN A 498 5.95 -34.03 12.92
N GLN A 499 5.26 -34.58 13.94
CA GLN A 499 5.83 -35.55 14.89
C GLN A 499 5.15 -36.93 14.76
N LEU A 500 4.61 -37.25 13.58
CA LEU A 500 3.85 -38.47 13.35
C LEU A 500 4.75 -39.70 13.48
N LYS A 501 4.39 -40.61 14.40
CA LYS A 501 5.07 -41.91 14.57
C LYS A 501 4.42 -43.01 13.74
N GLU A 502 3.11 -42.90 13.56
CA GLU A 502 2.28 -43.80 12.79
C GLU A 502 1.16 -43.02 12.10
N VAL A 503 0.53 -43.66 11.11
CA VAL A 503 -0.67 -43.16 10.44
C VAL A 503 -1.74 -44.27 10.44
N PRO A 504 -3.03 -43.93 10.54
CA PRO A 504 -4.12 -44.89 10.62
C PRO A 504 -4.32 -45.64 9.29
N ASN A 505 -4.85 -46.87 9.36
CA ASN A 505 -5.16 -47.67 8.17
C ASN A 505 -6.33 -47.08 7.37
N GLU A 506 -7.19 -46.33 8.06
CA GLU A 506 -8.36 -45.61 7.58
C GLU A 506 -8.02 -44.54 6.53
N LEU A 507 -6.75 -44.12 6.39
CA LEU A 507 -6.30 -43.31 5.24
C LEU A 507 -6.61 -44.00 3.91
N GLY A 508 -6.64 -45.34 3.88
CA GLY A 508 -7.02 -46.14 2.72
C GLY A 508 -8.47 -45.97 2.28
N GLU A 509 -9.32 -45.34 3.10
CA GLU A 509 -10.72 -45.11 2.76
C GLU A 509 -10.96 -43.72 2.11
N LEU A 510 -9.91 -42.92 1.91
CA LEU A 510 -10.00 -41.64 1.21
C LEU A 510 -10.13 -41.87 -0.30
N GLU A 511 -11.35 -41.77 -0.82
CA GLU A 511 -11.66 -42.13 -2.21
C GLU A 511 -10.99 -41.24 -3.26
N TYR A 512 -10.88 -39.94 -2.99
CA TYR A 512 -10.37 -38.94 -3.95
C TYR A 512 -8.97 -38.40 -3.63
N ILE A 513 -8.25 -38.98 -2.68
CA ILE A 513 -6.92 -38.49 -2.28
C ILE A 513 -5.93 -38.60 -3.44
N ALA A 514 -5.43 -37.47 -3.92
CA ALA A 514 -4.47 -37.40 -5.01
C ALA A 514 -3.07 -37.06 -4.52
N TYR A 515 -2.96 -36.22 -3.49
CA TYR A 515 -1.69 -35.73 -2.96
C TYR A 515 -1.62 -35.94 -1.44
N LEU A 516 -0.65 -36.75 -1.02
CA LEU A 516 -0.38 -37.03 0.38
C LEU A 516 1.07 -36.67 0.72
N PHE A 517 1.24 -35.65 1.56
CA PHE A 517 2.55 -35.16 1.96
C PHE A 517 2.80 -35.49 3.44
N LEU A 518 3.82 -36.33 3.69
CA LEU A 518 4.21 -36.85 5.02
C LEU A 518 5.72 -36.69 5.27
N LYS A 519 6.38 -35.78 4.54
CA LYS A 519 7.81 -35.47 4.67
C LYS A 519 8.16 -35.09 6.11
N ASP A 520 9.36 -35.42 6.54
CA ASP A 520 9.91 -34.92 7.81
C ASP A 520 9.01 -35.21 9.02
N ASN A 521 8.68 -36.48 9.16
CA ASN A 521 7.97 -37.05 10.29
C ASN A 521 8.83 -38.17 10.94
N GLN A 522 8.25 -38.91 11.87
CA GLN A 522 8.91 -39.99 12.62
C GLN A 522 8.39 -41.38 12.21
N LEU A 523 7.89 -41.52 10.97
CA LEU A 523 7.26 -42.75 10.48
C LEU A 523 8.29 -43.86 10.26
N ALA A 524 8.29 -44.87 11.14
CA ALA A 524 9.14 -46.05 10.99
C ALA A 524 8.51 -47.15 10.14
N THR A 525 7.18 -47.20 10.10
CA THR A 525 6.35 -48.17 9.38
C THR A 525 5.10 -47.49 8.84
N LEU A 526 4.49 -48.08 7.82
CA LEU A 526 3.19 -47.67 7.29
C LEU A 526 2.15 -48.79 7.50
N PRO A 527 0.85 -48.46 7.60
CA PRO A 527 -0.22 -49.45 7.72
C PRO A 527 -0.48 -50.18 6.39
N ALA A 528 -1.32 -51.21 6.42
CA ALA A 528 -1.56 -52.13 5.30
C ALA A 528 -2.08 -51.41 4.04
N CYS A 529 -2.90 -50.36 4.20
CA CYS A 529 -3.50 -49.62 3.10
C CYS A 529 -2.53 -48.93 2.12
N PHE A 530 -1.26 -48.75 2.52
CA PHE A 530 -0.21 -48.19 1.66
C PHE A 530 0.44 -49.22 0.74
N TYR A 531 0.20 -50.52 0.95
CA TYR A 531 0.86 -51.59 0.23
C TYR A 531 -0.09 -52.28 -0.75
N LYS A 532 0.38 -52.47 -1.98
CA LYS A 532 -0.31 -53.23 -3.02
C LYS A 532 -0.50 -54.69 -2.60
N VAL A 533 -1.77 -55.11 -2.57
CA VAL A 533 -2.19 -56.51 -2.45
C VAL A 533 -2.43 -57.06 -3.86
N PRO A 534 -1.93 -58.27 -4.20
CA PRO A 534 -2.18 -58.87 -5.52
C PRO A 534 -3.68 -59.07 -5.77
N ASN A 535 -4.12 -58.84 -7.01
CA ASN A 535 -5.50 -59.07 -7.47
C ASN A 535 -6.60 -58.24 -6.77
N GLU A 536 -6.22 -57.19 -6.04
CA GLU A 536 -7.14 -56.26 -5.40
C GLU A 536 -6.87 -54.82 -5.87
N ARG A 537 -7.91 -53.98 -5.87
CA ARG A 537 -7.75 -52.54 -6.14
C ARG A 537 -7.00 -51.91 -4.97
N HIS A 538 -5.95 -51.14 -5.27
CA HIS A 538 -5.17 -50.46 -4.23
C HIS A 538 -6.09 -49.53 -3.40
N PRO A 539 -6.09 -49.56 -2.06
CA PRO A 539 -6.95 -48.70 -1.24
C PRO A 539 -6.79 -47.21 -1.56
N LEU A 540 -5.53 -46.74 -1.66
CA LEU A 540 -5.18 -45.40 -2.13
C LEU A 540 -5.12 -45.29 -3.67
N PHE A 541 -6.11 -45.82 -4.40
CA PHE A 541 -6.04 -45.82 -5.87
C PHE A 541 -5.98 -44.38 -6.45
N SER A 542 -6.65 -43.38 -5.89
CA SER A 542 -6.61 -42.03 -6.47
C SER A 542 -5.25 -41.32 -6.33
N LEU A 543 -4.31 -41.91 -5.56
CA LEU A 543 -3.05 -41.28 -5.21
C LEU A 543 -2.16 -41.09 -6.43
N ARG A 544 -1.78 -39.84 -6.68
CA ARG A 544 -0.83 -39.45 -7.74
C ARG A 544 0.55 -39.18 -7.18
N GLN A 545 0.63 -38.65 -5.96
CA GLN A 545 1.90 -38.31 -5.32
C GLN A 545 1.90 -38.64 -3.84
N LEU A 546 2.97 -39.31 -3.41
CA LEU A 546 3.27 -39.62 -2.02
C LEU A 546 4.67 -39.13 -1.66
N GLU A 547 4.75 -38.20 -0.72
CA GLU A 547 6.02 -37.66 -0.23
C GLU A 547 6.32 -38.22 1.17
N LEU A 548 7.39 -39.00 1.30
CA LEU A 548 7.81 -39.66 2.53
C LEU A 548 9.27 -39.38 2.90
N THR A 549 9.95 -38.47 2.20
CA THR A 549 11.36 -38.18 2.47
C THR A 549 11.58 -37.70 3.91
N ARG A 550 12.79 -37.94 4.43
CA ARG A 550 13.18 -37.71 5.84
C ARG A 550 12.47 -38.54 6.91
N ASN A 551 11.70 -39.57 6.58
CA ASN A 551 11.19 -40.50 7.59
C ASN A 551 12.18 -41.65 7.86
N PRO A 552 12.18 -42.26 9.07
CA PRO A 552 12.98 -43.46 9.38
C PRO A 552 12.49 -44.76 8.72
N ILE A 553 11.63 -44.67 7.71
CA ILE A 553 11.05 -45.80 6.98
C ILE A 553 12.13 -46.55 6.19
N GLY A 554 12.05 -47.89 6.16
CA GLY A 554 13.01 -48.72 5.38
C GLY A 554 14.38 -48.92 6.04
N ASN A 555 14.58 -48.47 7.29
CA ASN A 555 15.83 -48.68 8.03
C ASN A 555 16.12 -50.16 8.38
N LYS A 556 15.10 -51.04 8.37
CA LYS A 556 15.27 -52.50 8.58
C LYS A 556 15.23 -53.25 7.25
N LYS A 557 16.08 -54.28 7.08
CA LYS A 557 16.13 -55.12 5.86
C LYS A 557 14.77 -55.72 5.51
N SER A 558 13.98 -56.13 6.51
CA SER A 558 12.62 -56.67 6.36
C SER A 558 11.60 -55.66 5.83
N THR A 559 11.79 -54.36 6.08
CA THR A 559 10.91 -53.29 5.58
C THR A 559 11.24 -52.84 4.16
N ARG A 560 12.51 -52.93 3.72
CA ARG A 560 12.93 -52.51 2.36
C ARG A 560 12.26 -53.29 1.23
N VAL A 561 12.02 -54.59 1.45
CA VAL A 561 11.35 -55.44 0.45
C VAL A 561 9.87 -55.02 0.29
N LYS A 562 9.21 -54.63 1.39
CA LYS A 562 7.82 -54.17 1.37
C LYS A 562 7.65 -52.81 0.67
N LEU A 563 8.67 -51.95 0.71
CA LEU A 563 8.64 -50.63 0.03
C LEU A 563 8.53 -50.73 -1.49
N ARG A 564 8.87 -51.87 -2.10
CA ARG A 564 8.70 -52.11 -3.55
C ARG A 564 7.23 -52.23 -3.97
N LYS A 565 6.31 -52.44 -3.01
CA LYS A 565 4.87 -52.55 -3.23
C LYS A 565 4.12 -51.31 -2.75
N LEU A 566 4.80 -50.20 -2.52
CA LEU A 566 4.21 -49.00 -1.95
C LEU A 566 3.40 -48.25 -3.02
N GLY A 567 2.18 -47.83 -2.69
CA GLY A 567 1.30 -47.06 -3.57
C GLY A 567 0.81 -47.81 -4.83
N PRO A 568 -0.09 -47.18 -5.62
CA PRO A 568 -0.46 -47.68 -6.93
C PRO A 568 0.68 -47.47 -7.94
N ASP A 569 0.71 -48.26 -9.02
CA ASP A 569 1.85 -48.32 -9.96
C ASP A 569 2.14 -46.98 -10.68
N TYR A 570 1.16 -46.09 -10.77
CA TYR A 570 1.28 -44.77 -11.39
C TYR A 570 1.56 -43.63 -10.40
N ALA A 571 1.59 -43.89 -9.10
CA ALA A 571 1.90 -42.86 -8.11
C ALA A 571 3.40 -42.55 -8.12
N THR A 572 3.75 -41.26 -8.13
CA THR A 572 5.12 -40.81 -7.87
C THR A 572 5.39 -40.86 -6.37
N ILE A 573 6.40 -41.62 -5.97
CA ILE A 573 6.73 -41.85 -4.56
C ILE A 573 8.16 -41.39 -4.25
N TYR A 574 8.29 -40.47 -3.29
CA TYR A 574 9.58 -39.94 -2.85
C TYR A 574 9.99 -40.59 -1.51
N ILE A 575 11.07 -41.39 -1.51
CA ILE A 575 11.63 -42.06 -0.32
C ILE A 575 13.16 -41.89 -0.23
N SER A 576 13.70 -41.87 0.99
CA SER A 576 14.96 -41.18 1.35
C SER A 576 16.28 -41.97 1.28
N GLU A 577 16.49 -42.90 0.36
CA GLU A 577 17.65 -43.82 0.49
C GLU A 577 19.04 -43.14 0.35
N ALA A 578 19.15 -41.94 -0.24
CA ALA A 578 20.42 -41.19 -0.39
C ALA A 578 20.68 -40.08 0.65
N ASP A 579 19.65 -39.61 1.36
CA ASP A 579 19.71 -38.34 2.11
C ASP A 579 20.15 -38.49 3.58
N ARG A 580 20.15 -39.73 4.09
CA ARG A 580 20.47 -40.03 5.50
C ARG A 580 21.94 -39.75 5.85
N ILE A 581 22.87 -39.95 4.92
CA ILE A 581 24.32 -39.71 5.12
C ILE A 581 24.66 -38.23 4.86
N LEU A 582 24.04 -37.62 3.84
CA LEU A 582 24.22 -36.20 3.51
C LEU A 582 23.71 -35.28 4.61
N ARG A 583 22.55 -35.59 5.22
CA ARG A 583 21.97 -34.77 6.30
C ARG A 583 22.73 -34.85 7.60
N THR A 584 23.13 -36.05 8.04
CA THR A 584 23.95 -36.17 9.27
C THR A 584 25.30 -35.47 9.15
N THR A 585 25.85 -35.38 7.94
CA THR A 585 27.13 -34.71 7.66
C THR A 585 26.96 -33.20 7.49
N ALA A 586 25.86 -32.76 6.85
CA ALA A 586 25.52 -31.34 6.70
C ALA A 586 25.05 -30.70 8.01
N GLU A 587 24.27 -31.41 8.83
CA GLU A 587 23.81 -30.96 10.16
C GLU A 587 24.96 -30.86 11.15
N ALA A 588 25.92 -31.80 11.12
CA ALA A 588 27.13 -31.70 11.93
C ALA A 588 28.03 -30.52 11.52
N LYS A 589 28.11 -30.21 10.21
CA LYS A 589 28.87 -29.06 9.69
C LYS A 589 28.18 -27.73 9.99
N ARG A 590 26.86 -27.64 9.83
CA ARG A 590 26.05 -26.48 10.20
C ARG A 590 26.11 -26.21 11.70
N ALA A 591 25.97 -27.23 12.54
CA ALA A 591 26.07 -27.07 13.99
C ALA A 591 27.45 -26.55 14.44
N ALA A 592 28.54 -26.94 13.76
CA ALA A 592 29.88 -26.43 14.03
C ALA A 592 30.09 -24.98 13.53
N GLU A 593 29.51 -24.61 12.39
CA GLU A 593 29.51 -23.24 11.87
C GLU A 593 28.63 -22.30 12.71
N ASP A 594 27.46 -22.77 13.15
CA ASP A 594 26.53 -22.04 14.02
C ASP A 594 27.14 -21.79 15.40
N ALA A 595 27.91 -22.74 15.94
CA ALA A 595 28.66 -22.55 17.19
C ALA A 595 29.76 -21.48 17.05
N LYS A 596 30.53 -21.49 15.95
CA LYS A 596 31.53 -20.45 15.67
C LYS A 596 30.89 -19.08 15.45
N ARG A 597 29.75 -19.03 14.75
CA ARG A 597 29.00 -17.79 14.50
C ARG A 597 28.39 -17.25 15.80
N ALA A 598 27.88 -18.10 16.67
CA ALA A 598 27.38 -17.71 17.99
C ALA A 598 28.49 -17.16 18.89
N GLU A 599 29.69 -17.75 18.86
CA GLU A 599 30.86 -17.24 19.59
C GLU A 599 31.34 -15.88 19.04
N ALA A 600 31.38 -15.71 17.72
CA ALA A 600 31.71 -14.44 17.08
C ALA A 600 30.70 -13.34 17.42
N ASN A 601 29.40 -13.65 17.34
CA ASN A 601 28.32 -12.72 17.69
C ASN A 601 28.37 -12.32 19.18
N ALA A 602 28.74 -13.24 20.08
CA ALA A 602 28.90 -12.94 21.50
C ALA A 602 30.09 -12.00 21.77
N LYS A 603 31.22 -12.20 21.06
CA LYS A 603 32.39 -11.29 21.13
C LYS A 603 32.07 -9.90 20.58
N GLU A 604 31.34 -9.83 19.46
CA GLU A 604 30.91 -8.57 18.84
C GLU A 604 29.90 -7.82 19.74
N ALA A 605 28.93 -8.53 20.33
CA ALA A 605 27.97 -7.95 21.27
C ALA A 605 28.66 -7.41 22.54
N ALA A 606 29.69 -8.10 23.05
CA ALA A 606 30.48 -7.63 24.18
C ALA A 606 31.30 -6.37 23.85
N ALA A 607 31.88 -6.28 22.64
CA ALA A 607 32.56 -5.07 22.17
C ALA A 607 31.60 -3.88 22.05
N LYS A 608 30.44 -4.08 21.40
CA LYS A 608 29.38 -3.07 21.26
C LYS A 608 28.81 -2.60 22.61
N ALA A 609 28.74 -3.47 23.62
CA ALA A 609 28.32 -3.11 24.96
C ALA A 609 29.35 -2.21 25.68
N LYS A 610 30.66 -2.46 25.45
CA LYS A 610 31.75 -1.63 25.97
C LYS A 610 31.71 -0.22 25.36
N ASP A 611 31.55 -0.13 24.04
CA ASP A 611 31.46 1.16 23.33
C ASP A 611 30.22 1.96 23.75
N ALA A 612 29.08 1.28 23.95
CA ALA A 612 27.86 1.90 24.44
C ALA A 612 28.00 2.45 25.88
N ALA A 613 28.78 1.77 26.73
CA ALA A 613 29.06 2.24 28.09
C ALA A 613 29.92 3.52 28.10
N VAL A 614 30.92 3.60 27.21
CA VAL A 614 31.74 4.81 27.03
C VAL A 614 30.88 5.99 26.54
N ALA A 615 30.01 5.75 25.54
CA ALA A 615 29.09 6.76 25.03
C ALA A 615 28.08 7.25 26.10
N ALA A 616 27.64 6.37 27.00
CA ALA A 616 26.75 6.73 28.11
C ALA A 616 27.46 7.62 29.15
N THR A 617 28.73 7.33 29.46
CA THR A 617 29.53 8.17 30.36
C THR A 617 29.79 9.57 29.79
N GLU A 618 30.06 9.68 28.50
CA GLU A 618 30.24 10.98 27.82
C GLU A 618 28.93 11.79 27.77
N ALA A 619 27.80 11.15 27.47
CA ALA A 619 26.50 11.80 27.46
C ALA A 619 26.11 12.33 28.84
N ARG A 620 26.43 11.60 29.91
CA ARG A 620 26.21 12.04 31.30
C ARG A 620 27.05 13.26 31.67
N ALA A 621 28.29 13.35 31.17
CA ALA A 621 29.14 14.53 31.38
C ALA A 621 28.54 15.76 30.68
N ARG A 622 28.10 15.62 29.43
CA ARG A 622 27.45 16.70 28.65
C ARG A 622 26.12 17.17 29.26
N ALA A 623 25.37 16.26 29.87
CA ALA A 623 24.13 16.60 30.59
C ALA A 623 24.40 17.46 31.83
N LYS A 624 25.42 17.11 32.63
CA LYS A 624 25.83 17.90 33.81
C LYS A 624 26.29 19.30 33.43
N GLU A 625 27.04 19.44 32.33
CA GLU A 625 27.47 20.74 31.83
C GLU A 625 26.29 21.61 31.39
N ALA A 626 25.30 21.03 30.70
CA ALA A 626 24.10 21.76 30.28
C ALA A 626 23.21 22.17 31.46
N GLU A 627 23.10 21.33 32.50
CA GLU A 627 22.38 21.67 33.73
C GLU A 627 23.04 22.84 34.47
N ALA A 628 24.38 22.91 34.49
CA ALA A 628 25.10 24.04 35.07
C ALA A 628 24.81 25.35 34.32
N LYS A 629 24.86 25.33 32.98
CA LYS A 629 24.53 26.49 32.13
C LYS A 629 23.07 26.95 32.29
N ALA A 630 22.14 26.02 32.48
CA ALA A 630 20.73 26.35 32.73
C ALA A 630 20.54 27.05 34.10
N LYS A 631 21.27 26.62 35.14
CA LYS A 631 21.23 27.26 36.46
C LYS A 631 21.80 28.68 36.43
N GLU A 632 22.86 28.89 35.65
CA GLU A 632 23.47 30.21 35.44
C GLU A 632 22.50 31.16 34.71
N ALA A 633 21.92 30.72 33.58
CA ALA A 633 20.94 31.51 32.84
C ALA A 633 19.68 31.84 33.66
N ALA A 634 19.23 30.91 34.53
CA ALA A 634 18.10 31.16 35.43
C ALA A 634 18.42 32.16 36.56
N ALA A 635 19.69 32.25 36.99
CA ALA A 635 20.12 33.26 37.95
C ALA A 635 20.17 34.66 37.29
N GLU A 636 20.68 34.74 36.06
CA GLU A 636 20.71 35.98 35.26
C GLU A 636 19.29 36.50 34.95
N ALA A 637 18.35 35.61 34.62
CA ALA A 637 16.94 35.97 34.41
C ALA A 637 16.29 36.56 35.67
N LYS A 638 16.56 36.00 36.85
CA LYS A 638 16.03 36.54 38.13
C LYS A 638 16.63 37.89 38.47
N GLU A 639 17.92 38.09 38.19
CA GLU A 639 18.59 39.37 38.45
C GLU A 639 18.06 40.47 37.52
N THR A 640 17.88 40.16 36.23
CA THR A 640 17.34 41.11 35.25
C THR A 640 15.86 41.42 35.49
N GLU A 641 15.06 40.45 35.93
CA GLU A 641 13.66 40.66 36.35
C GLU A 641 13.56 41.57 37.58
N ALA A 642 14.42 41.37 38.59
CA ALA A 642 14.47 42.26 39.76
C ALA A 642 14.82 43.71 39.38
N LYS A 643 15.77 43.90 38.45
CA LYS A 643 16.14 45.21 37.90
C LYS A 643 14.99 45.86 37.12
N ALA A 644 14.19 45.08 36.39
CA ALA A 644 13.02 45.58 35.67
C ALA A 644 11.91 46.06 36.63
N ILE A 645 11.62 45.29 37.68
CA ILE A 645 10.64 45.66 38.71
C ILE A 645 11.06 46.96 39.43
N GLU A 646 12.36 47.09 39.74
CA GLU A 646 12.90 48.31 40.35
C GLU A 646 12.79 49.52 39.42
N ALA A 647 13.12 49.35 38.13
CA ALA A 647 13.00 50.41 37.13
C ALA A 647 11.54 50.85 36.92
N GLU A 648 10.58 49.93 36.91
CA GLU A 648 9.15 50.23 36.82
C GLU A 648 8.64 51.01 38.04
N ARG A 649 9.08 50.64 39.26
CA ARG A 649 8.76 51.40 40.48
C ARG A 649 9.27 52.84 40.41
N LEU A 650 10.51 53.02 39.95
CA LEU A 650 11.12 54.34 39.78
C LEU A 650 10.40 55.17 38.70
N ALA A 651 9.94 54.54 37.62
CA ALA A 651 9.14 55.21 36.60
C ALA A 651 7.80 55.71 37.15
N LYS A 652 7.06 54.88 37.90
CA LYS A 652 5.79 55.26 38.55
C LYS A 652 5.97 56.37 39.60
N GLU A 653 7.09 56.36 40.34
CA GLU A 653 7.42 57.45 41.26
C GLU A 653 7.77 58.75 40.52
N ALA A 654 8.45 58.67 39.37
CA ALA A 654 8.77 59.83 38.56
C ALA A 654 7.53 60.42 37.87
N GLU A 655 6.61 59.58 37.41
CA GLU A 655 5.30 59.95 36.85
C GLU A 655 4.45 60.68 37.88
N LYS A 656 4.28 60.12 39.08
CA LYS A 656 3.57 60.76 40.18
C LYS A 656 4.16 62.13 40.56
N LYS A 657 5.49 62.24 40.59
CA LYS A 657 6.18 63.53 40.82
C LYS A 657 5.97 64.54 39.69
N ALA A 658 5.80 64.07 38.45
CA ALA A 658 5.49 64.94 37.32
C ALA A 658 4.04 65.43 37.38
N GLU A 659 3.09 64.58 37.79
CA GLU A 659 1.70 64.95 38.04
C GLU A 659 1.57 65.98 39.18
N GLU A 660 2.29 65.77 40.29
CA GLU A 660 2.31 66.69 41.43
C GLU A 660 2.97 68.05 41.10
N ALA A 661 3.90 68.09 40.13
CA ALA A 661 4.55 69.32 39.68
C ALA A 661 3.76 70.08 38.61
N ALA A 662 2.61 69.55 38.17
CA ALA A 662 1.78 70.15 37.12
C ALA A 662 1.37 71.58 37.48
N GLY A 663 1.58 72.52 36.54
CA GLY A 663 1.28 73.94 36.74
C GLY A 663 2.41 74.78 37.38
N THR A 664 3.55 74.17 37.73
CA THR A 664 4.75 74.89 38.21
C THR A 664 5.80 75.07 37.10
N PRO A 665 6.76 76.01 37.24
CA PRO A 665 7.88 76.15 36.29
C PRO A 665 8.74 74.87 36.15
N ALA A 666 8.70 73.98 37.15
CA ALA A 666 9.45 72.72 37.17
C ALA A 666 8.75 71.57 36.41
N ALA A 667 7.50 71.74 35.98
CA ALA A 667 6.68 70.70 35.36
C ALA A 667 7.35 70.06 34.13
N LYS A 668 7.91 70.88 33.23
CA LYS A 668 8.58 70.38 32.01
C LYS A 668 9.79 69.49 32.31
N GLN A 669 10.54 69.80 33.38
CA GLN A 669 11.72 69.02 33.77
C GLN A 669 11.33 67.72 34.49
N ALA A 670 10.26 67.75 35.28
CA ALA A 670 9.71 66.55 35.92
C ALA A 670 9.10 65.59 34.88
N GLU A 671 8.35 66.11 33.90
CA GLU A 671 7.77 65.33 32.79
C GLU A 671 8.87 64.69 31.91
N ALA A 672 9.95 65.40 31.61
CA ALA A 672 11.08 64.86 30.86
C ALA A 672 11.78 63.71 31.62
N LYS A 673 11.95 63.83 32.94
CA LYS A 673 12.51 62.77 33.80
C LYS A 673 11.58 61.56 33.92
N ALA A 674 10.26 61.77 33.93
CA ALA A 674 9.28 60.69 33.92
C ALA A 674 9.35 59.90 32.60
N LYS A 675 9.38 60.58 31.45
CA LYS A 675 9.54 59.93 30.13
C LYS A 675 10.88 59.17 30.01
N GLU A 676 11.97 59.71 30.55
CA GLU A 676 13.26 59.01 30.57
C GLU A 676 13.24 57.78 31.48
N ALA A 677 12.63 57.87 32.66
CA ALA A 677 12.48 56.73 33.57
C ALA A 677 11.57 55.63 32.98
N GLU A 678 10.50 56.01 32.29
CA GLU A 678 9.61 55.08 31.57
C GLU A 678 10.35 54.36 30.42
N ALA A 679 11.18 55.08 29.65
CA ALA A 679 12.00 54.48 28.60
C ALA A 679 13.01 53.47 29.16
N ARG A 680 13.66 53.79 30.29
CA ARG A 680 14.58 52.87 31.00
C ARG A 680 13.85 51.66 31.57
N ALA A 681 12.62 51.82 32.06
CA ALA A 681 11.79 50.70 32.53
C ALA A 681 11.41 49.76 31.38
N LYS A 682 10.99 50.32 30.22
CA LYS A 682 10.70 49.55 29.01
C LYS A 682 11.94 48.79 28.49
N GLU A 683 13.12 49.40 28.53
CA GLU A 683 14.38 48.73 28.15
C GLU A 683 14.75 47.62 29.14
N ALA A 684 14.61 47.85 30.45
CA ALA A 684 14.87 46.83 31.46
C ALA A 684 13.90 45.64 31.36
N GLU A 685 12.62 45.90 31.08
CA GLU A 685 11.60 44.87 30.83
C GLU A 685 11.93 44.04 29.58
N ALA A 686 12.37 44.67 28.49
CA ALA A 686 12.80 43.97 27.28
C ALA A 686 14.00 43.05 27.54
N ARG A 687 15.01 43.54 28.28
CA ARG A 687 16.18 42.73 28.70
C ARG A 687 15.79 41.58 29.62
N ALA A 688 14.85 41.78 30.53
CA ALA A 688 14.33 40.72 31.40
C ALA A 688 13.56 39.64 30.60
N LYS A 689 12.75 40.04 29.61
CA LYS A 689 12.07 39.11 28.70
C LYS A 689 13.06 38.28 27.88
N GLU A 690 14.12 38.91 27.37
CA GLU A 690 15.18 38.22 26.63
C GLU A 690 15.96 37.22 27.51
N ALA A 691 16.34 37.62 28.72
CA ALA A 691 17.02 36.75 29.68
C ALA A 691 16.14 35.58 30.13
N ALA A 692 14.83 35.80 30.34
CA ALA A 692 13.87 34.74 30.64
C ALA A 692 13.71 33.75 29.48
N ALA A 693 13.69 34.21 28.24
CA ALA A 693 13.65 33.34 27.06
C ALA A 693 14.91 32.46 26.95
N LYS A 694 16.10 33.03 27.16
CA LYS A 694 17.38 32.29 27.20
C LYS A 694 17.42 31.26 28.33
N ALA A 695 16.89 31.59 29.51
CA ALA A 695 16.80 30.65 30.63
C ALA A 695 15.87 29.46 30.33
N ILE A 696 14.71 29.72 29.72
CA ILE A 696 13.76 28.67 29.30
C ILE A 696 14.40 27.74 28.25
N GLU A 697 15.11 28.30 27.26
CA GLU A 697 15.80 27.53 26.23
C GLU A 697 16.94 26.68 26.83
N ALA A 698 17.74 27.26 27.73
CA ALA A 698 18.83 26.56 28.40
C ALA A 698 18.32 25.42 29.29
N GLU A 699 17.21 25.62 30.03
CA GLU A 699 16.57 24.57 30.83
C GLU A 699 16.00 23.44 29.96
N ALA A 700 15.41 23.79 28.81
CA ALA A 700 14.90 22.84 27.84
C ALA A 700 16.02 21.98 27.23
N ASN A 701 17.16 22.59 26.88
CA ASN A 701 18.36 21.90 26.39
C ASN A 701 18.99 20.98 27.46
N ALA A 702 19.06 21.44 28.72
CA ALA A 702 19.54 20.63 29.84
C ALA A 702 18.67 19.38 30.07
N LYS A 703 17.33 19.53 30.00
CA LYS A 703 16.39 18.41 30.10
C LYS A 703 16.54 17.42 28.93
N ALA A 704 16.72 17.92 27.71
CA ALA A 704 16.96 17.08 26.53
C ALA A 704 18.23 16.24 26.68
N LYS A 705 19.36 16.86 27.03
CA LYS A 705 20.66 16.17 27.21
C LYS A 705 20.63 15.18 28.37
N THR A 706 19.90 15.47 29.44
CA THR A 706 19.71 14.55 30.56
C THR A 706 18.88 13.32 30.15
N ALA A 707 17.85 13.52 29.33
CA ALA A 707 17.03 12.43 28.81
C ALA A 707 17.81 11.56 27.82
N GLU A 708 18.64 12.18 26.96
CA GLU A 708 19.58 11.48 26.07
C GLU A 708 20.60 10.63 26.85
N ALA A 709 21.19 11.18 27.92
CA ALA A 709 22.13 10.47 28.77
C ALA A 709 21.49 9.25 29.45
N LEU A 710 20.26 9.40 29.96
CA LEU A 710 19.50 8.31 30.58
C LEU A 710 19.15 7.21 29.55
N SER A 711 18.78 7.60 28.32
CA SER A 711 18.52 6.68 27.22
C SER A 711 19.75 5.85 26.88
N LYS A 712 20.90 6.52 26.70
CA LYS A 712 22.18 5.86 26.39
C LYS A 712 22.65 4.94 27.52
N GLU A 713 22.43 5.31 28.78
CA GLU A 713 22.76 4.46 29.94
C GLU A 713 21.87 3.20 30.01
N LEU A 714 20.57 3.34 29.75
CA LEU A 714 19.64 2.20 29.70
C LEU A 714 19.94 1.28 28.51
N ALA A 715 20.28 1.84 27.35
CA ALA A 715 20.72 1.09 26.18
C ALA A 715 22.03 0.33 26.42
N ALA A 716 23.00 0.94 27.10
CA ALA A 716 24.25 0.27 27.47
C ALA A 716 24.00 -0.90 28.44
N LYS A 717 23.15 -0.71 29.44
CA LYS A 717 22.74 -1.77 30.39
C LYS A 717 21.98 -2.91 29.71
N ALA A 718 21.14 -2.61 28.72
CA ALA A 718 20.41 -3.61 27.93
C ALA A 718 21.38 -4.43 27.06
N ARG A 719 22.28 -3.77 26.33
CA ARG A 719 23.29 -4.43 25.48
C ARG A 719 24.26 -5.29 26.27
N ALA A 720 24.65 -4.88 27.49
CA ALA A 720 25.48 -5.68 28.38
C ALA A 720 24.78 -6.98 28.83
N LYS A 721 23.49 -6.89 29.21
CA LYS A 721 22.69 -8.08 29.55
C LYS A 721 22.44 -8.99 28.35
N GLU A 722 22.25 -8.41 27.17
CA GLU A 722 22.10 -9.17 25.93
C GLU A 722 23.39 -9.91 25.56
N ALA A 723 24.56 -9.26 25.70
CA ALA A 723 25.86 -9.89 25.50
C ALA A 723 26.09 -11.06 26.48
N GLU A 724 25.72 -10.89 27.76
CA GLU A 724 25.79 -11.96 28.77
C GLU A 724 24.86 -13.14 28.43
N ARG A 725 23.63 -12.85 27.97
CA ARG A 725 22.67 -13.87 27.51
C ARG A 725 23.20 -14.62 26.29
N LEU A 726 23.69 -13.91 25.28
CA LEU A 726 24.23 -14.50 24.05
C LEU A 726 25.49 -15.33 24.33
N ALA A 727 26.35 -14.90 25.26
CA ALA A 727 27.51 -15.67 25.69
C ALA A 727 27.10 -16.98 26.40
N LYS A 728 26.07 -16.94 27.26
CA LYS A 728 25.53 -18.13 27.93
C LYS A 728 24.86 -19.08 26.94
N GLU A 729 24.03 -18.57 26.02
CA GLU A 729 23.39 -19.37 24.96
C GLU A 729 24.39 -19.97 23.99
N ALA A 730 25.45 -19.23 23.62
CA ALA A 730 26.53 -19.75 22.77
C ALA A 730 27.28 -20.90 23.44
N LYS A 731 27.55 -20.78 24.76
CA LYS A 731 28.20 -21.84 25.55
C LYS A 731 27.30 -23.09 25.65
N GLU A 732 26.03 -22.92 25.97
CA GLU A 732 25.05 -24.02 26.05
C GLU A 732 24.86 -24.71 24.70
N LYS A 733 24.74 -23.95 23.59
CA LYS A 733 24.64 -24.49 22.23
C LYS A 733 25.92 -25.20 21.79
N ALA A 734 27.10 -24.70 22.16
CA ALA A 734 28.38 -25.36 21.87
C ALA A 734 28.53 -26.68 22.63
N GLU A 735 28.14 -26.72 23.90
CA GLU A 735 28.13 -27.94 24.72
C GLU A 735 27.11 -28.97 24.21
N GLU A 736 25.91 -28.52 23.79
CA GLU A 736 24.88 -29.36 23.20
C GLU A 736 25.30 -29.90 21.81
N ALA A 737 25.88 -29.06 20.95
CA ALA A 737 26.41 -29.47 19.66
C ALA A 737 27.57 -30.47 19.78
N ALA A 738 28.48 -30.28 20.75
CA ALA A 738 29.55 -31.22 21.05
C ALA A 738 29.01 -32.57 21.57
N ARG A 739 27.96 -32.55 22.40
CA ARG A 739 27.27 -33.76 22.87
C ARG A 739 26.59 -34.49 21.72
N LEU A 740 25.86 -33.78 20.87
CA LEU A 740 25.13 -34.33 19.72
C LEU A 740 26.11 -34.92 18.68
N ALA A 741 27.20 -34.22 18.38
CA ALA A 741 28.24 -34.69 17.47
C ALA A 741 28.93 -35.97 17.99
N LYS A 742 29.18 -36.06 19.29
CA LYS A 742 29.72 -37.28 19.93
C LYS A 742 28.73 -38.44 19.85
N GLU A 743 27.45 -38.18 20.16
CA GLU A 743 26.39 -39.20 20.13
C GLU A 743 26.08 -39.72 18.71
N LEU A 744 26.13 -38.84 17.70
CA LEU A 744 25.95 -39.19 16.29
C LEU A 744 27.15 -39.95 15.72
N LYS A 745 28.38 -39.61 16.14
CA LYS A 745 29.61 -40.34 15.77
C LYS A 745 29.64 -41.76 16.37
N ASP A 746 29.10 -41.92 17.58
CA ASP A 746 28.96 -43.22 18.23
C ASP A 746 27.84 -44.08 17.59
N LYS A 747 26.71 -43.47 17.19
CA LYS A 747 25.63 -44.13 16.44
C LYS A 747 26.05 -44.53 15.02
N ALA A 748 26.85 -43.71 14.32
CA ALA A 748 27.36 -44.01 12.98
C ALA A 748 28.38 -45.18 12.96
N LYS A 749 29.08 -45.43 14.08
CA LYS A 749 30.04 -46.54 14.23
C LYS A 749 29.41 -47.86 14.72
N GLY A 750 28.09 -47.94 14.88
CA GLY A 750 27.39 -49.17 15.22
C GLY A 750 27.69 -49.76 16.62
N LYS A 751 28.26 -48.97 17.55
CA LYS A 751 28.52 -49.46 18.92
C LYS A 751 27.23 -49.37 19.75
N ARG A 752 26.71 -50.52 20.19
CA ARG A 752 25.63 -50.59 21.19
C ARG A 752 26.12 -50.05 22.55
N PRO A 753 25.26 -49.40 23.35
CA PRO A 753 25.63 -48.99 24.70
C PRO A 753 25.92 -50.23 25.55
N LYS A 754 27.07 -50.26 26.22
CA LYS A 754 27.39 -51.32 27.19
C LYS A 754 26.39 -51.24 28.35
N LYS A 755 25.65 -52.32 28.56
CA LYS A 755 24.89 -52.61 29.79
C LYS A 755 25.85 -52.42 30.97
N LYS A 756 25.62 -51.41 31.82
CA LYS A 756 26.22 -51.38 33.16
C LYS A 756 25.50 -52.44 33.98
N THR A 757 26.26 -53.36 34.52
CA THR A 757 25.83 -54.34 35.51
C THR A 757 25.42 -53.61 36.79
N ASP A 758 24.23 -53.96 37.29
CA ASP A 758 23.80 -53.67 38.66
C ASP A 758 24.82 -54.25 39.64
N LYS A 759 25.58 -53.38 40.28
CA LYS A 759 26.02 -53.45 41.68
C LYS A 759 26.80 -52.16 41.96
N ASP A 760 26.42 -51.52 43.06
CA ASP A 760 27.05 -50.34 43.67
C ASP A 760 26.78 -48.96 43.05
N VAL A 761 25.51 -48.55 42.94
CA VAL A 761 25.13 -47.15 43.23
C VAL A 761 23.69 -47.12 43.76
N LYS A 762 23.52 -47.48 45.03
CA LYS A 762 22.34 -47.04 45.80
C LYS A 762 22.88 -46.24 46.98
N VAL A 763 22.23 -45.10 47.21
CA VAL A 763 22.53 -44.04 48.18
C VAL A 763 23.48 -42.95 47.64
N LYS A 764 22.91 -41.72 47.52
CA LYS A 764 23.57 -40.40 47.41
C LYS A 764 23.67 -39.69 46.04
N VAL A 765 22.71 -39.82 45.11
CA VAL A 765 22.64 -38.93 43.91
C VAL A 765 21.23 -38.38 43.59
N GLU A 766 20.17 -38.75 44.32
CA GLU A 766 18.80 -38.33 43.95
C GLU A 766 18.26 -37.05 44.61
N THR A 767 19.03 -36.37 45.46
CA THR A 767 18.58 -35.12 46.11
C THR A 767 19.26 -33.85 45.59
N ASP A 768 20.38 -33.96 44.85
CA ASP A 768 21.15 -32.78 44.41
C ASP A 768 20.90 -32.37 42.95
N ALA A 769 20.44 -33.30 42.09
CA ALA A 769 20.17 -32.98 40.68
C ALA A 769 18.82 -32.26 40.49
N LYS A 770 17.81 -32.60 41.30
CA LYS A 770 16.47 -32.01 41.23
C LYS A 770 16.44 -30.59 41.83
N SER A 771 17.19 -30.38 42.92
CA SER A 771 17.36 -29.07 43.56
C SER A 771 18.20 -28.10 42.72
N LYS A 772 19.22 -28.59 42.00
CA LYS A 772 20.02 -27.78 41.08
C LYS A 772 19.25 -27.36 39.82
N ALA A 773 18.44 -28.25 39.25
CA ALA A 773 17.60 -27.95 38.09
C ALA A 773 16.44 -26.98 38.43
N GLU A 774 15.82 -27.12 39.60
CA GLU A 774 14.81 -26.15 40.08
C GLU A 774 15.43 -24.79 40.43
N ALA A 775 16.66 -24.76 40.97
CA ALA A 775 17.39 -23.52 41.22
C ALA A 775 17.77 -22.80 39.91
N GLU A 776 18.20 -23.54 38.88
CA GLU A 776 18.48 -22.98 37.54
C GLU A 776 17.21 -22.48 36.83
N ALA A 777 16.10 -23.21 36.91
CA ALA A 777 14.82 -22.78 36.34
C ALA A 777 14.28 -21.51 37.04
N ARG A 778 14.39 -21.43 38.38
CA ARG A 778 14.03 -20.22 39.14
C ARG A 778 14.98 -19.05 38.86
N ALA A 779 16.27 -19.30 38.64
CA ALA A 779 17.22 -18.28 38.23
C ALA A 779 16.93 -17.73 36.83
N LYS A 780 16.55 -18.61 35.88
CA LYS A 780 16.15 -18.24 34.52
C LYS A 780 14.86 -17.42 34.50
N ALA A 781 13.84 -17.84 35.24
CA ALA A 781 12.58 -17.08 35.37
C ALA A 781 12.78 -15.70 36.03
N ARG A 782 13.64 -15.61 37.06
CA ARG A 782 14.00 -14.31 37.68
C ARG A 782 14.80 -13.41 36.74
N ALA A 783 15.63 -13.98 35.87
CA ALA A 783 16.36 -13.22 34.86
C ALA A 783 15.42 -12.68 33.77
N GLU A 784 14.51 -13.50 33.25
CA GLU A 784 13.50 -13.10 32.26
C GLU A 784 12.55 -12.02 32.80
N GLN A 785 12.13 -12.12 34.08
CA GLN A 785 11.33 -11.09 34.73
C GLN A 785 12.09 -9.76 34.86
N LYS A 786 13.37 -9.80 35.25
CA LYS A 786 14.24 -8.61 35.31
C LYS A 786 14.56 -8.01 33.92
N ILE A 787 14.42 -8.79 32.85
CA ILE A 787 14.56 -8.32 31.46
C ILE A 787 13.28 -7.59 31.04
N LYS A 788 12.10 -8.19 31.26
CA LYS A 788 10.80 -7.53 31.00
C LYS A 788 10.65 -6.22 31.77
N GLU A 789 11.12 -6.18 33.02
CA GLU A 789 11.14 -4.95 33.82
C GLU A 789 12.12 -3.89 33.28
N ALA A 790 13.24 -4.31 32.69
CA ALA A 790 14.20 -3.40 32.06
C ALA A 790 13.67 -2.83 30.73
N GLU A 791 13.05 -3.66 29.89
CA GLU A 791 12.40 -3.25 28.64
C GLU A 791 11.21 -2.32 28.89
N ALA A 792 10.44 -2.54 29.97
CA ALA A 792 9.39 -1.62 30.41
C ALA A 792 9.96 -0.27 30.85
N ARG A 793 11.11 -0.25 31.54
CA ARG A 793 11.81 0.99 31.92
C ARG A 793 12.37 1.75 30.72
N ILE A 794 12.86 1.05 29.69
CA ILE A 794 13.32 1.64 28.43
C ILE A 794 12.16 2.29 27.69
N ARG A 795 11.04 1.58 27.50
CA ARG A 795 9.85 2.14 26.85
C ARG A 795 9.30 3.36 27.58
N ASN A 796 9.32 3.34 28.91
CA ASN A 796 8.94 4.52 29.72
C ASN A 796 9.94 5.68 29.61
N ALA A 797 11.24 5.41 29.45
CA ALA A 797 12.24 6.43 29.21
C ALA A 797 12.09 7.07 27.81
N GLU A 798 11.84 6.26 26.78
CA GLU A 798 11.58 6.71 25.40
C GLU A 798 10.29 7.54 25.29
N ALA A 799 9.23 7.16 26.00
CA ALA A 799 8.01 7.96 26.10
C ALA A 799 8.26 9.32 26.80
N ARG A 800 9.11 9.33 27.83
CA ARG A 800 9.51 10.58 28.51
C ARG A 800 10.36 11.50 27.63
N ILE A 801 11.20 10.94 26.76
CA ILE A 801 12.00 11.68 25.77
C ILE A 801 11.09 12.34 24.74
N ARG A 802 10.17 11.59 24.14
CA ARG A 802 9.19 12.14 23.18
C ARG A 802 8.34 13.27 23.78
N ASN A 803 7.88 13.10 25.01
CA ASN A 803 7.14 14.15 25.71
C ASN A 803 8.02 15.39 26.03
N ALA A 804 9.33 15.21 26.25
CA ALA A 804 10.25 16.32 26.43
C ALA A 804 10.50 17.07 25.11
N GLU A 805 10.68 16.34 24.01
CA GLU A 805 10.85 16.88 22.65
C GLU A 805 9.61 17.68 22.20
N GLU A 806 8.41 17.19 22.45
CA GLU A 806 7.17 17.94 22.18
C GLU A 806 7.08 19.24 23.00
N ARG A 807 7.54 19.21 24.26
CA ARG A 807 7.56 20.41 25.11
C ARG A 807 8.58 21.42 24.61
N ILE A 808 9.72 20.97 24.09
CA ILE A 808 10.74 21.81 23.45
C ILE A 808 10.18 22.46 22.19
N GLN A 809 9.45 21.71 21.35
CA GLN A 809 8.82 22.24 20.15
C GLN A 809 7.72 23.25 20.47
N LYS A 810 6.86 22.97 21.46
CA LYS A 810 5.83 23.92 21.93
C LYS A 810 6.43 25.19 22.54
N ALA A 811 7.57 25.09 23.22
CA ALA A 811 8.30 26.25 23.74
C ALA A 811 8.90 27.12 22.61
N LYS A 812 9.46 26.51 21.56
CA LYS A 812 9.96 27.22 20.37
C LYS A 812 8.85 27.96 19.61
N VAL A 813 7.66 27.36 19.50
CA VAL A 813 6.50 28.00 18.84
C VAL A 813 5.94 29.18 19.66
N ARG A 814 5.99 29.11 21.00
CA ARG A 814 5.58 30.21 21.88
C ARG A 814 6.49 31.43 21.79
N VAL A 815 7.81 31.24 21.62
CA VAL A 815 8.76 32.35 21.43
C VAL A 815 8.49 33.08 20.10
N ILE A 816 8.12 32.35 19.04
CA ILE A 816 7.80 32.94 17.72
C ILE A 816 6.47 33.72 17.71
N HIS A 817 5.50 33.38 18.57
CA HIS A 817 4.22 34.08 18.64
C HIS A 817 4.29 35.40 19.42
N VAL A 818 5.17 35.51 20.42
CA VAL A 818 5.32 36.75 21.22
C VAL A 818 5.98 37.88 20.41
N ASP A 819 6.82 37.55 19.42
CA ASP A 819 7.44 38.54 18.52
C ASP A 819 6.47 39.10 17.46
N LYS A 820 5.31 38.45 17.23
CA LYS A 820 4.33 38.91 16.22
C LYS A 820 3.20 39.77 16.76
N GLU A 821 2.90 39.72 18.06
CA GLU A 821 1.77 40.48 18.64
C GLU A 821 2.12 41.92 19.06
N VAL A 822 3.38 42.37 18.95
CA VAL A 822 3.78 43.75 19.31
C VAL A 822 3.63 44.76 18.16
N ASN A 823 3.28 44.32 16.94
CA ASN A 823 3.10 45.21 15.78
C ASN A 823 1.69 45.12 15.18
N SER A 824 0.66 45.62 15.88
CA SER A 824 -0.49 46.28 15.24
C SER A 824 -1.51 46.81 16.26
N TYR A 825 -1.58 48.14 16.42
CA TYR A 825 -2.82 48.85 16.73
C TYR A 825 -2.70 50.30 16.23
N PRO A 826 -3.66 50.81 15.43
CA PRO A 826 -3.87 52.24 15.25
C PRO A 826 -5.12 52.74 16.02
N SER A 827 -4.96 53.94 16.57
CA SER A 827 -5.90 55.05 16.78
C SER A 827 -7.40 54.83 17.13
N GLU A 828 -7.79 55.42 18.27
CA GLU A 828 -9.11 55.87 18.75
C GLU A 828 -10.01 56.59 17.71
N PRO A 829 -11.37 56.74 17.89
CA PRO A 829 -11.97 57.45 19.05
C PRO A 829 -13.40 57.09 19.58
N ALA A 830 -13.57 57.37 20.89
CA ALA A 830 -14.64 58.03 21.65
C ALA A 830 -16.17 57.66 21.64
N ILE A 831 -16.71 57.69 22.87
CA ILE A 831 -18.04 58.15 23.39
C ILE A 831 -19.03 57.10 23.98
N GLU A 832 -19.43 57.43 25.23
CA GLU A 832 -20.68 57.16 26.00
C GLU A 832 -20.92 55.90 26.88
N GLN A 833 -20.79 56.16 28.20
CA GLN A 833 -21.71 55.97 29.33
C GLN A 833 -22.76 54.82 29.37
N GLY A 834 -22.77 54.14 30.53
CA GLY A 834 -23.90 53.38 31.12
C GLY A 834 -23.38 52.13 31.86
N LYS A 835 -23.15 52.15 33.18
CA LYS A 835 -24.09 51.73 34.26
C LYS A 835 -24.84 50.43 33.92
N GLU A 836 -24.96 49.41 34.76
CA GLU A 836 -24.86 49.27 36.22
C GLU A 836 -24.91 47.75 36.51
N GLU A 837 -24.32 47.35 37.64
CA GLU A 837 -24.81 46.30 38.56
C GLU A 837 -25.01 44.85 38.06
N GLY A 838 -24.62 43.80 38.77
CA GLY A 838 -24.22 43.71 40.17
C GLY A 838 -24.30 42.26 40.61
N SER A 839 -23.28 41.84 41.36
CA SER A 839 -23.45 41.11 42.62
C SER A 839 -24.00 39.67 42.56
N ASN A 840 -23.63 38.72 43.41
CA ASN A 840 -22.94 38.75 44.67
C ASN A 840 -22.58 37.28 45.02
N LYS A 841 -21.43 37.08 45.69
CA LYS A 841 -21.29 36.45 47.03
C LYS A 841 -22.28 35.30 47.38
N LYS A 842 -21.89 34.19 48.03
CA LYS A 842 -20.82 33.97 49.02
C LYS A 842 -20.87 32.49 49.50
N LYS A 843 -19.68 31.97 49.84
CA LYS A 843 -19.28 31.24 51.06
C LYS A 843 -20.18 30.17 51.73
N LYS A 844 -19.49 29.06 52.09
CA LYS A 844 -19.29 28.42 53.44
C LYS A 844 -19.30 26.89 53.28
N GLU A 845 -18.61 26.04 54.01
CA GLU A 845 -17.56 26.05 55.05
C GLU A 845 -17.14 24.56 55.22
N ASN A 846 -15.90 24.30 55.66
CA ASN A 846 -15.41 23.18 56.50
C ASN A 846 -16.11 21.80 56.42
N SER A 847 -15.45 20.66 56.23
CA SER A 847 -14.39 20.11 57.09
C SER A 847 -14.02 18.69 56.59
N GLN A 848 -12.76 18.33 56.83
CA GLN A 848 -12.10 17.02 56.73
C GLN A 848 -12.76 15.90 57.57
N PRO A 849 -12.26 14.63 57.60
CA PRO A 849 -11.48 13.85 56.61
C PRO A 849 -11.92 12.36 56.50
N ASN A 850 -11.16 11.62 55.68
CA ASN A 850 -10.77 10.20 55.85
C ASN A 850 -11.63 9.02 55.31
N SER A 851 -10.93 8.31 54.42
CA SER A 851 -10.68 6.87 54.41
C SER A 851 -11.60 5.95 53.60
N THR A 852 -10.92 5.22 52.70
CA THR A 852 -11.18 3.86 52.18
C THR A 852 -12.48 3.67 51.39
N ARG A 853 -12.42 3.22 50.13
CA ARG A 853 -11.69 2.04 49.65
C ARG A 853 -11.36 2.15 48.16
#